data_AF-A0A848GPQ4-F1
#
_entry.id   AF-A0A848GPQ4-F1
#
_cell.length_a   1.000
_cell.length_b   1.000
_cell.length_c   1.000
_cell.angle_alpha   90.00
_cell.angle_beta   90.00
_cell.angle_gamma   90.00
#
_symmetry.space_group_name_H-M   'P 1'
#
loop_
_entity.id
_entity.type
_entity.pdbx_description
1 polymer ?
#
loop_
_entity_poly.entity_id
_entity_poly.type
_entity_poly.pdbx_seq_one_letter_code
_entity_poly.pdbx_strand_id
1 'polypeptide(L)'
;MRTELKILTTISVTCWLLCWCQIAFAQEHPVADTASKRGNGLMKKIGEYRDSLRNKEYRQSFIRRITKQDVETPDVDMDSVITKSEAYFTPFVGKVIRNIYYRKVKVFGPRNINDTAFTTSMKLIHLANRLHFDSREWVVRQSLFFREGSRLDPYELADNERYLRNRPFFSDARIHVRNANPDSDSVDVEVITKDVFEYGVDLSQFSASDIKARVSNNNLLGAGQALQLGFQWRSDYTPTWNTEARYTKYNVLGSFVDVGVGYSTLNNTTPLDTNVYEGTIYLSLNRPLYRNAAKWVGGLTLAENWSINILGREKQTMDSLLYRDYRYTVIDGWAGYNFINNYERDGAGSHKPNFAVLFRHFNLNFSRIPDQDTFKMDPVYNDHRYYLLEFQVYRLDYFKAHQFFGFGRTEDIPLGYNFKASTGWETWRDRRRLYTGLEAQKYWTTRRQGLFNTTVGVSSFWQGEAMEDAVIHARAEYYSRLFSIRKSRFRQFVSLDYLESPNPFFYKPLNINNDNGIWGYRSTKLNGYQRLNFGSETVYYSPLRFLGFKFNFFASLQASMITAKDDNLLRNPVYLGVGGGFRIRNENLSLNTIKVSGYYFPNAPVLQPKSMLEITTIVDFRFDVSALRAPAFLSFL
;
A
#
# COMPACT_ATOMS: atom_id res chain seq x y z
N MET A 1 20.84 51.66 -26.62
CA MET A 1 21.93 52.28 -25.85
C MET A 1 21.83 51.77 -24.41
N ARG A 2 22.81 50.97 -23.98
CA ARG A 2 23.29 50.71 -22.59
C ARG A 2 22.26 50.37 -21.48
N THR A 3 22.16 49.09 -21.06
CA THR A 3 22.79 48.45 -19.85
C THR A 3 22.21 48.96 -18.52
N GLU A 4 21.99 48.22 -17.43
CA GLU A 4 21.91 46.80 -17.01
C GLU A 4 21.74 46.88 -15.47
N LEU A 5 21.21 45.82 -14.83
CA LEU A 5 21.41 45.42 -13.40
C LEU A 5 20.84 46.34 -12.28
N LYS A 6 20.43 45.89 -11.08
CA LYS A 6 20.07 44.60 -10.43
C LYS A 6 19.67 44.92 -8.97
N ILE A 7 19.00 43.96 -8.30
CA ILE A 7 18.96 43.70 -6.83
C ILE A 7 17.75 44.27 -6.02
N LEU A 8 16.78 43.36 -5.78
CA LEU A 8 16.26 42.86 -4.48
C LEU A 8 16.44 43.74 -3.21
N THR A 9 15.35 44.10 -2.53
CA THR A 9 14.87 43.44 -1.29
C THR A 9 13.78 44.26 -0.54
N THR A 10 12.82 43.53 0.06
CA THR A 10 12.20 43.73 1.38
C THR A 10 11.18 44.85 1.68
N ILE A 11 10.02 44.37 2.14
CA ILE A 11 9.27 44.79 3.35
C ILE A 11 8.54 46.15 3.30
N SER A 12 7.22 46.04 3.11
CA SER A 12 6.17 46.94 3.59
C SER A 12 4.91 46.04 3.64
N VAL A 13 4.00 46.08 4.63
CA VAL A 13 3.49 47.18 5.43
C VAL A 13 2.96 46.59 6.75
N THR A 14 3.64 46.92 7.85
CA THR A 14 3.00 47.11 9.16
C THR A 14 2.94 48.62 9.36
N CYS A 15 1.74 49.19 9.29
CA CYS A 15 1.41 50.49 9.86
C CYS A 15 -0.11 50.57 10.02
N TRP A 16 -0.55 51.38 10.99
CA TRP A 16 -1.90 51.55 11.55
C TRP A 16 -2.22 50.56 12.68
N LEU A 17 -2.20 50.94 13.96
CA LEU A 17 -2.34 52.25 14.63
C LEU A 17 -1.41 52.24 15.87
N LEU A 18 -0.44 53.16 16.05
CA LEU A 18 -0.61 54.52 16.64
C LEU A 18 -1.68 54.53 17.76
N CYS A 19 -1.55 55.08 18.94
CA CYS A 19 -0.55 55.89 19.65
C CYS A 19 -1.37 56.35 20.87
N TRP A 20 -0.88 56.24 22.10
CA TRP A 20 -0.90 57.41 22.98
C TRP A 20 -0.15 57.21 24.30
N CYS A 21 0.88 58.04 24.42
CA CYS A 21 1.31 58.84 25.56
C CYS A 21 1.58 58.21 26.93
N GLN A 22 2.85 58.40 27.29
CA GLN A 22 3.45 58.49 28.62
C GLN A 22 2.78 59.57 29.51
N ILE A 23 2.85 59.41 30.83
CA ILE A 23 3.70 60.19 31.78
C ILE A 23 3.31 59.83 33.23
N ALA A 24 4.33 59.77 34.08
CA ALA A 24 4.33 59.40 35.50
C ALA A 24 3.78 60.48 36.45
N PHE A 25 3.34 60.10 37.66
CA PHE A 25 3.72 60.66 38.98
C PHE A 25 3.07 59.82 40.09
N ALA A 26 3.74 59.72 41.24
CA ALA A 26 3.37 58.94 42.42
C ALA A 26 2.86 59.84 43.57
N GLN A 27 1.84 59.42 44.33
CA GLN A 27 1.82 59.39 45.81
C GLN A 27 0.48 58.89 46.40
N GLU A 28 0.63 58.05 47.44
CA GLU A 28 -0.18 57.81 48.67
C GLU A 28 -1.57 57.11 48.70
N HIS A 29 -1.66 56.18 49.65
CA HIS A 29 -2.71 55.21 50.05
C HIS A 29 -3.91 55.88 50.81
N PRO A 30 -5.13 55.28 50.97
CA PRO A 30 -5.34 53.92 51.51
C PRO A 30 -6.57 53.08 51.05
N VAL A 31 -6.44 51.80 51.45
CA VAL A 31 -7.36 50.65 51.57
C VAL A 31 -8.89 50.91 51.56
N ALA A 32 -9.62 50.18 50.69
CA ALA A 32 -10.86 49.47 51.04
C ALA A 32 -11.24 48.43 49.95
N ASP A 33 -11.67 47.26 50.41
CA ASP A 33 -12.05 46.06 49.66
C ASP A 33 -13.11 46.28 48.58
N THR A 34 -12.90 45.70 47.39
CA THR A 34 -14.00 45.07 46.63
C THR A 34 -13.48 43.97 45.71
N ALA A 35 -14.04 42.78 45.87
CA ALA A 35 -13.72 41.57 45.11
C ALA A 35 -13.85 41.79 43.59
N SER A 36 -12.77 41.51 42.83
CA SER A 36 -12.85 41.37 41.38
C SER A 36 -12.87 39.89 40.96
N LYS A 37 -13.96 39.50 40.30
CA LYS A 37 -14.10 38.22 39.60
C LYS A 37 -12.95 38.08 38.57
N ARG A 38 -11.98 37.21 38.85
CA ARG A 38 -10.95 36.82 37.86
C ARG A 38 -11.57 35.91 36.80
N GLY A 39 -11.87 36.48 35.63
CA GLY A 39 -12.15 35.72 34.42
C GLY A 39 -10.92 34.94 33.97
N ASN A 40 -10.95 33.61 34.10
CA ASN A 40 -9.90 32.71 33.62
C ASN A 40 -10.04 32.51 32.10
N GLY A 41 -9.49 33.43 31.32
CA GLY A 41 -9.48 33.39 29.86
C GLY A 41 -8.63 32.24 29.28
N LEU A 42 -9.16 31.59 28.25
CA LEU A 42 -8.54 30.49 27.50
C LEU A 42 -7.13 30.85 26.96
N MET A 43 -6.91 32.12 26.61
CA MET A 43 -5.59 32.63 26.20
C MET A 43 -4.53 32.58 27.31
N LYS A 44 -4.90 32.82 28.57
CA LYS A 44 -3.95 32.74 29.69
C LYS A 44 -3.56 31.29 29.97
N LYS A 45 -4.53 30.36 29.85
CA LYS A 45 -4.26 28.91 29.91
C LYS A 45 -3.38 28.43 28.76
N ILE A 46 -3.53 28.98 27.55
CA ILE A 46 -2.64 28.67 26.40
C ILE A 46 -1.24 29.25 26.63
N GLY A 47 -1.12 30.45 27.21
CA GLY A 47 0.16 31.04 27.61
C GLY A 47 0.89 30.23 28.67
N GLU A 48 0.20 29.88 29.76
CA GLU A 48 0.71 29.03 30.84
C GLU A 48 1.04 27.60 30.34
N TYR A 49 0.27 27.06 29.38
CA TYR A 49 0.57 25.79 28.72
C TYR A 49 1.81 25.87 27.81
N ARG A 50 1.99 26.97 27.07
CA ARG A 50 3.19 27.23 26.27
C ARG A 50 4.43 27.40 27.16
N ASP A 51 4.31 28.10 28.27
CA ASP A 51 5.40 28.33 29.22
C ASP A 51 5.74 27.07 30.03
N SER A 52 4.75 26.24 30.38
CA SER A 52 5.01 24.92 30.98
C SER A 52 5.71 23.96 30.03
N LEU A 53 5.45 24.02 28.72
CA LEU A 53 6.20 23.25 27.70
C LEU A 53 7.66 23.71 27.50
N ARG A 54 8.03 24.92 27.97
CA ARG A 54 9.42 25.39 28.05
C ARG A 54 10.19 24.81 29.25
N ASN A 55 9.50 24.39 30.31
CA ASN A 55 10.13 23.75 31.46
C ASN A 55 10.55 22.31 31.10
N LYS A 56 11.85 22.01 31.22
CA LYS A 56 12.45 20.71 30.86
C LYS A 56 11.82 19.54 31.63
N GLU A 57 11.51 19.73 32.90
CA GLU A 57 10.93 18.69 33.76
C GLU A 57 9.47 18.42 33.44
N TYR A 58 8.67 19.47 33.25
CA TYR A 58 7.27 19.32 32.84
C TYR A 58 7.18 18.70 31.45
N ARG A 59 8.02 19.14 30.50
CA ARG A 59 8.12 18.52 29.17
C ARG A 59 8.49 17.05 29.26
N GLN A 60 9.46 16.67 30.10
CA GLN A 60 9.84 15.28 30.29
C GLN A 60 8.74 14.45 30.96
N SER A 61 8.04 15.00 31.96
CA SER A 61 6.90 14.32 32.62
C SER A 61 5.70 14.18 31.68
N PHE A 62 5.39 15.21 30.90
CA PHE A 62 4.33 15.22 29.89
C PHE A 62 4.65 14.24 28.76
N ILE A 63 5.89 14.28 28.24
CA ILE A 63 6.36 13.29 27.26
C ILE A 63 6.27 11.90 27.85
N ARG A 64 6.80 11.61 29.04
CA ARG A 64 6.72 10.28 29.68
C ARG A 64 5.27 9.81 29.87
N ARG A 65 4.38 10.69 30.32
CA ARG A 65 2.95 10.38 30.56
C ARG A 65 2.20 10.08 29.26
N ILE A 66 2.56 10.72 28.16
CA ILE A 66 1.91 10.52 26.87
C ILE A 66 2.57 9.40 26.05
N THR A 67 3.88 9.23 26.17
CA THR A 67 4.62 8.20 25.44
C THR A 67 4.54 6.82 26.08
N LYS A 68 4.21 6.74 27.38
CA LYS A 68 4.21 5.49 28.16
C LYS A 68 5.50 4.69 27.95
N GLN A 69 6.65 5.37 27.95
CA GLN A 69 7.98 4.77 27.72
C GLN A 69 8.34 3.66 28.74
N ASP A 70 7.69 3.62 29.89
CA ASP A 70 7.99 2.70 31.01
C ASP A 70 7.00 1.53 31.15
N VAL A 71 6.08 1.33 30.20
CA VAL A 71 5.30 0.08 30.19
C VAL A 71 6.21 -1.00 29.66
N GLU A 72 6.61 -1.94 30.53
CA GLU A 72 7.32 -3.15 30.15
C GLU A 72 6.61 -3.77 28.95
N THR A 73 7.31 -3.83 27.82
CA THR A 73 6.89 -4.68 26.73
C THR A 73 6.93 -6.10 27.29
N PRO A 74 5.80 -6.83 27.42
CA PRO A 74 5.88 -8.21 27.84
C PRO A 74 6.87 -8.93 26.93
N ASP A 75 7.70 -9.79 27.51
CA ASP A 75 8.67 -10.59 26.77
C ASP A 75 7.91 -11.44 25.76
N VAL A 76 7.84 -10.96 24.53
CA VAL A 76 7.34 -11.73 23.40
C VAL A 76 8.55 -12.39 22.75
N ASP A 77 9.24 -13.23 23.52
CA ASP A 77 10.33 -14.06 22.99
C ASP A 77 9.77 -15.12 22.01
N MET A 78 8.45 -15.34 22.01
CA MET A 78 7.74 -16.14 21.00
C MET A 78 7.43 -15.41 19.67
N ASP A 79 7.59 -14.08 19.57
CA ASP A 79 7.22 -13.32 18.36
C ASP A 79 8.20 -13.48 17.18
N SER A 80 9.35 -14.13 17.42
CA SER A 80 10.33 -14.44 16.37
C SER A 80 10.11 -15.80 15.71
N VAL A 81 9.20 -16.64 16.24
CA VAL A 81 9.01 -18.01 15.76
C VAL A 81 7.93 -18.03 14.67
N ILE A 82 8.37 -18.36 13.46
CA ILE A 82 7.54 -18.61 12.29
C ILE A 82 6.66 -19.84 12.59
N THR A 83 5.45 -19.60 13.11
CA THR A 83 4.51 -20.66 13.50
C THR A 83 3.48 -20.86 12.40
N LYS A 84 3.24 -22.12 12.03
CA LYS A 84 2.23 -22.52 11.05
C LYS A 84 0.85 -22.04 11.48
N SER A 85 0.10 -21.46 10.56
CA SER A 85 -1.20 -20.86 10.88
C SER A 85 -2.26 -21.91 11.26
N GLU A 86 -2.16 -23.11 10.69
CA GLU A 86 -3.06 -24.24 10.89
C GLU A 86 -2.80 -25.04 12.19
N ALA A 87 -1.59 -24.93 12.77
CA ALA A 87 -1.14 -25.78 13.86
C ALA A 87 -2.03 -25.71 15.12
N TYR A 88 -2.67 -24.57 15.37
CA TYR A 88 -3.61 -24.39 16.50
C TYR A 88 -4.89 -25.21 16.32
N PHE A 89 -5.34 -25.43 15.09
CA PHE A 89 -6.59 -26.11 14.78
C PHE A 89 -6.43 -27.61 14.57
N THR A 90 -5.21 -28.09 14.33
CA THR A 90 -4.89 -29.51 14.08
C THR A 90 -5.44 -30.49 15.15
N PRO A 91 -5.43 -30.16 16.46
CA PRO A 91 -6.01 -31.06 17.47
C PRO A 91 -7.54 -31.25 17.38
N PHE A 92 -8.24 -30.42 16.60
CA PHE A 92 -9.70 -30.42 16.50
C PHE A 92 -10.23 -30.90 15.15
N VAL A 93 -9.35 -31.44 14.30
CA VAL A 93 -9.69 -31.97 12.97
C VAL A 93 -10.91 -32.88 13.04
N GLY A 94 -11.85 -32.67 12.13
CA GLY A 94 -12.99 -33.57 11.92
C GLY A 94 -14.13 -33.43 12.93
N LYS A 95 -13.93 -32.71 14.06
CA LYS A 95 -15.01 -32.40 15.01
C LYS A 95 -16.09 -31.53 14.36
N VAL A 96 -17.35 -31.70 14.77
CA VAL A 96 -18.48 -30.94 14.21
C VAL A 96 -18.62 -29.59 14.89
N ILE A 97 -18.69 -28.51 14.11
CA ILE A 97 -18.94 -27.16 14.61
C ILE A 97 -20.41 -27.04 14.99
N ARG A 98 -20.74 -26.91 16.28
CA ARG A 98 -22.13 -26.75 16.73
C ARG A 98 -22.59 -25.31 16.61
N ASN A 99 -21.95 -24.41 17.35
CA ASN A 99 -22.33 -23.00 17.41
C ASN A 99 -21.16 -22.09 17.03
N ILE A 100 -21.47 -20.98 16.35
CA ILE A 100 -20.49 -19.93 16.05
C ILE A 100 -20.87 -18.65 16.82
N TYR A 101 -19.98 -18.23 17.72
CA TYR A 101 -20.12 -17.01 18.50
C TYR A 101 -19.30 -15.89 17.87
N TYR A 102 -19.88 -14.69 17.81
CA TYR A 102 -19.21 -13.50 17.27
C TYR A 102 -18.87 -12.53 18.39
N ARG A 103 -17.59 -12.18 18.51
CA ARG A 103 -17.11 -11.21 19.50
C ARG A 103 -16.36 -10.08 18.81
N LYS A 104 -16.79 -8.85 19.07
CA LYS A 104 -16.18 -7.65 18.51
C LYS A 104 -15.37 -6.94 19.58
N VAL A 105 -14.11 -6.65 19.26
CA VAL A 105 -13.21 -5.90 20.13
C VAL A 105 -13.21 -4.44 19.70
N LYS A 106 -13.30 -3.52 20.67
CA LYS A 106 -13.28 -2.08 20.42
C LYS A 106 -12.00 -1.68 19.68
N VAL A 107 -12.14 -0.80 18.69
CA VAL A 107 -11.05 -0.27 17.86
C VAL A 107 -9.91 0.29 18.71
N PHE A 108 -10.23 1.21 19.63
CA PHE A 108 -9.28 1.75 20.60
C PHE A 108 -9.36 0.99 21.94
N GLY A 109 -9.16 -0.32 21.84
CA GLY A 109 -9.14 -1.26 22.96
C GLY A 109 -7.73 -1.82 23.29
N PRO A 110 -7.67 -2.98 23.97
CA PRO A 110 -6.42 -3.63 24.35
C PRO A 110 -5.51 -3.91 23.15
N ARG A 111 -4.20 -4.02 23.42
CA ARG A 111 -3.16 -4.26 22.38
C ARG A 111 -3.32 -5.64 21.74
N ASN A 112 -3.64 -6.65 22.56
CA ASN A 112 -3.90 -8.01 22.13
C ASN A 112 -5.41 -8.20 22.07
N ILE A 113 -5.93 -8.82 21.01
CA ILE A 113 -7.35 -9.14 20.90
C ILE A 113 -7.80 -10.11 22.01
N ASN A 114 -6.85 -10.84 22.61
CA ASN A 114 -7.08 -11.77 23.72
C ASN A 114 -7.09 -11.10 25.10
N ASP A 115 -6.66 -9.84 25.22
CA ASP A 115 -6.66 -9.11 26.49
C ASP A 115 -8.02 -8.44 26.70
N THR A 116 -8.66 -8.63 27.84
CA THR A 116 -10.01 -8.13 28.13
C THR A 116 -10.03 -6.96 29.11
N ALA A 117 -8.89 -6.58 29.69
CA ALA A 117 -8.81 -5.69 30.84
C ALA A 117 -8.52 -4.21 30.50
N PHE A 118 -8.60 -3.81 29.23
CA PHE A 118 -8.22 -2.46 28.84
C PHE A 118 -9.25 -1.40 29.25
N THR A 119 -8.82 -0.47 30.10
CA THR A 119 -9.55 0.74 30.44
C THR A 119 -8.70 1.97 30.10
N THR A 120 -9.32 3.02 29.57
CA THR A 120 -8.65 4.28 29.25
C THR A 120 -9.44 5.47 29.77
N SER A 121 -8.75 6.45 30.36
CA SER A 121 -9.34 7.68 30.90
C SER A 121 -9.45 8.82 29.87
N MET A 122 -9.03 8.59 28.62
CA MET A 122 -8.97 9.64 27.60
C MET A 122 -10.33 9.88 26.93
N LYS A 123 -10.93 11.06 27.16
CA LYS A 123 -12.23 11.46 26.58
C LYS A 123 -12.28 11.39 25.04
N LEU A 124 -11.17 11.70 24.37
CA LEU A 124 -11.07 11.63 22.90
C LEU A 124 -11.23 10.19 22.38
N ILE A 125 -10.70 9.20 23.09
CA ILE A 125 -10.85 7.78 22.73
C ILE A 125 -12.30 7.33 22.89
N HIS A 126 -12.98 7.79 23.94
CA HIS A 126 -14.41 7.51 24.14
C HIS A 126 -15.28 8.15 23.05
N LEU A 127 -14.97 9.39 22.63
CA LEU A 127 -15.66 10.04 21.52
C LEU A 127 -15.42 9.29 20.20
N ALA A 128 -14.18 8.90 19.91
CA ALA A 128 -13.85 8.16 18.70
C ALA A 128 -14.57 6.80 18.66
N ASN A 129 -14.56 6.05 19.76
CA ASN A 129 -15.32 4.79 19.85
C ASN A 129 -16.85 4.99 19.73
N ARG A 130 -17.38 6.18 20.06
CA ARG A 130 -18.80 6.51 19.89
C ARG A 130 -19.17 6.85 18.44
N LEU A 131 -18.23 7.39 17.68
CA LEU A 131 -18.40 7.75 16.27
C LEU A 131 -18.14 6.56 15.32
N HIS A 132 -17.45 5.53 15.80
CA HIS A 132 -17.19 4.29 15.07
C HIS A 132 -18.46 3.45 14.90
N PHE A 133 -18.68 2.93 13.71
CA PHE A 133 -19.65 1.88 13.45
C PHE A 133 -18.97 0.51 13.43
N ASP A 134 -19.29 -0.33 14.42
CA ASP A 134 -18.81 -1.71 14.45
C ASP A 134 -19.33 -2.48 13.21
N SER A 135 -18.48 -3.34 12.65
CA SER A 135 -18.89 -4.27 11.59
C SER A 135 -20.09 -5.10 12.02
N ARG A 136 -21.13 -5.15 11.19
CA ARG A 136 -22.33 -5.93 11.47
C ARG A 136 -22.02 -7.42 11.43
N GLU A 137 -22.68 -8.19 12.28
CA GLU A 137 -22.42 -9.62 12.42
C GLU A 137 -22.63 -10.39 11.11
N TRP A 138 -23.65 -10.01 10.32
CA TRP A 138 -23.90 -10.64 9.03
C TRP A 138 -22.75 -10.45 8.03
N VAL A 139 -21.95 -9.38 8.13
CA VAL A 139 -20.75 -9.15 7.29
C VAL A 139 -19.67 -10.17 7.66
N VAL A 140 -19.45 -10.38 8.96
CA VAL A 140 -18.49 -11.37 9.47
C VAL A 140 -18.96 -12.77 9.06
N ARG A 141 -20.23 -13.09 9.29
CA ARG A 141 -20.83 -14.39 8.93
C ARG A 141 -20.73 -14.71 7.44
N GLN A 142 -21.02 -13.75 6.56
CA GLN A 142 -20.88 -13.92 5.11
C GLN A 142 -19.43 -14.12 4.67
N SER A 143 -18.47 -13.72 5.50
CA SER A 143 -17.04 -13.83 5.24
C SER A 143 -16.42 -15.13 5.76
N LEU A 144 -17.18 -15.96 6.48
CA LEU A 144 -16.74 -17.28 6.95
C LEU A 144 -16.82 -18.33 5.82
N PHE A 145 -15.88 -19.27 5.81
CA PHE A 145 -15.87 -20.38 4.85
C PHE A 145 -16.63 -21.61 5.37
N PHE A 146 -16.70 -21.76 6.69
CA PHE A 146 -17.40 -22.82 7.40
C PHE A 146 -18.76 -22.33 7.93
N ARG A 147 -19.61 -23.30 8.30
CA ARG A 147 -20.94 -23.06 8.88
C ARG A 147 -21.19 -23.99 10.07
N GLU A 148 -22.19 -23.69 10.87
CA GLU A 148 -22.70 -24.62 11.87
C GLU A 148 -23.13 -25.94 11.19
N GLY A 149 -22.81 -27.07 11.82
CA GLY A 149 -22.98 -28.42 11.31
C GLY A 149 -21.86 -28.93 10.38
N SER A 150 -20.90 -28.08 9.99
CA SER A 150 -19.75 -28.53 9.18
C SER A 150 -18.63 -29.15 10.03
N ARG A 151 -17.82 -30.03 9.42
CA ARG A 151 -16.63 -30.59 10.05
C ARG A 151 -15.50 -29.55 10.04
N LEU A 152 -14.79 -29.45 11.16
CA LEU A 152 -13.67 -28.52 11.30
C LEU A 152 -12.48 -28.96 10.45
N ASP A 153 -12.09 -28.09 9.51
CA ASP A 153 -10.88 -28.18 8.70
C ASP A 153 -9.86 -27.11 9.16
N PRO A 154 -8.68 -27.51 9.70
CA PRO A 154 -7.65 -26.58 10.16
C PRO A 154 -7.19 -25.56 9.12
N TYR A 155 -7.07 -25.99 7.86
CA TYR A 155 -6.63 -25.12 6.77
C TYR A 155 -7.71 -24.10 6.44
N GLU A 156 -8.98 -24.51 6.45
CA GLU A 156 -10.10 -23.61 6.22
C GLU A 156 -10.22 -22.53 7.29
N LEU A 157 -10.06 -22.87 8.57
CA LEU A 157 -10.09 -21.91 9.67
C LEU A 157 -8.89 -20.95 9.62
N ALA A 158 -7.68 -21.45 9.34
CA ALA A 158 -6.48 -20.64 9.21
C ALA A 158 -6.57 -19.67 8.01
N ASP A 159 -7.04 -20.15 6.86
CA ASP A 159 -7.29 -19.31 5.68
C ASP A 159 -8.37 -18.26 5.97
N ASN A 160 -9.40 -18.60 6.75
CA ASN A 160 -10.47 -17.67 7.05
C ASN A 160 -10.01 -16.52 7.95
N GLU A 161 -9.18 -16.80 8.96
CA GLU A 161 -8.54 -15.74 9.74
C GLU A 161 -7.73 -14.78 8.86
N ARG A 162 -6.90 -15.32 7.95
CA ARG A 162 -6.10 -14.53 7.01
C ARG A 162 -6.99 -13.70 6.09
N TYR A 163 -8.03 -14.31 5.53
CA TYR A 163 -8.98 -13.62 4.67
C TYR A 163 -9.67 -12.46 5.39
N LEU A 164 -10.10 -12.64 6.64
CA LEU A 164 -10.64 -11.56 7.46
C LEU A 164 -9.59 -10.46 7.70
N ARG A 165 -8.36 -10.80 8.11
CA ARG A 165 -7.26 -9.81 8.29
C ARG A 165 -6.87 -9.04 7.03
N ASN A 166 -7.10 -9.63 5.86
CA ASN A 166 -6.85 -8.99 4.57
C ASN A 166 -7.97 -8.04 4.13
N ARG A 167 -9.11 -7.98 4.84
CA ARG A 167 -10.14 -6.98 4.56
C ARG A 167 -9.75 -5.60 5.11
N PRO A 168 -10.07 -4.52 4.39
CA PRO A 168 -9.58 -3.18 4.72
C PRO A 168 -10.17 -2.60 6.03
N PHE A 169 -11.27 -3.16 6.52
CA PHE A 169 -11.96 -2.73 7.73
C PHE A 169 -11.59 -3.54 8.98
N PHE A 170 -10.82 -4.62 8.85
CA PHE A 170 -10.32 -5.40 10.00
C PHE A 170 -8.83 -5.13 10.24
N SER A 171 -8.48 -4.90 11.51
CA SER A 171 -7.11 -4.77 11.97
C SER A 171 -6.52 -6.10 12.41
N ASP A 172 -7.33 -6.96 13.03
CA ASP A 172 -6.96 -8.31 13.42
C ASP A 172 -8.22 -9.18 13.46
N ALA A 173 -8.05 -10.48 13.24
CA ALA A 173 -9.11 -11.47 13.34
C ALA A 173 -8.52 -12.79 13.84
N ARG A 174 -9.20 -13.41 14.80
CA ARG A 174 -8.81 -14.68 15.40
C ARG A 174 -10.02 -15.59 15.56
N ILE A 175 -9.80 -16.88 15.38
CA ILE A 175 -10.80 -17.91 15.58
C ILE A 175 -10.33 -18.79 16.73
N HIS A 176 -11.14 -18.87 17.78
CA HIS A 176 -10.87 -19.71 18.94
C HIS A 176 -11.84 -20.88 18.99
N VAL A 177 -11.30 -22.07 19.24
CA VAL A 177 -12.12 -23.26 19.49
C VAL A 177 -12.43 -23.31 20.98
N ARG A 178 -13.70 -23.21 21.33
CA ARG A 178 -14.22 -23.40 22.69
C ARG A 178 -14.62 -24.86 22.83
N ASN A 179 -13.81 -25.64 23.54
CA ASN A 179 -14.17 -27.01 23.88
C ASN A 179 -14.98 -27.03 25.17
N ALA A 180 -16.11 -27.72 25.14
CA ALA A 180 -16.80 -28.11 26.37
C ALA A 180 -16.15 -29.37 27.00
N ASN A 181 -15.46 -30.21 26.23
CA ASN A 181 -14.74 -31.40 26.72
C ASN A 181 -13.75 -31.95 25.66
N PRO A 182 -12.58 -32.53 26.02
CA PRO A 182 -11.66 -33.17 25.06
C PRO A 182 -12.29 -34.34 24.29
N ASP A 183 -13.17 -35.10 24.96
CA ASP A 183 -13.86 -36.28 24.42
C ASP A 183 -15.12 -35.94 23.60
N SER A 184 -15.45 -34.66 23.48
CA SER A 184 -16.61 -34.24 22.68
C SER A 184 -16.29 -34.37 21.19
N ASP A 185 -17.22 -34.98 20.46
CA ASP A 185 -17.28 -35.07 18.99
C ASP A 185 -17.56 -33.72 18.30
N SER A 186 -17.87 -32.71 19.11
CA SER A 186 -18.31 -31.40 18.68
C SER A 186 -17.58 -30.27 19.38
N VAL A 187 -17.48 -29.14 18.70
CA VAL A 187 -16.79 -27.93 19.17
C VAL A 187 -17.65 -26.70 18.94
N ASP A 188 -17.47 -25.71 19.80
CA ASP A 188 -17.99 -24.38 19.56
C ASP A 188 -16.86 -23.48 19.06
N VAL A 189 -17.18 -22.53 18.20
CA VAL A 189 -16.19 -21.64 17.59
C VAL A 189 -16.51 -20.21 17.97
N GLU A 190 -15.52 -19.45 18.40
CA GLU A 190 -15.63 -18.01 18.64
C GLU A 190 -14.79 -17.25 17.62
N VAL A 191 -15.45 -16.43 16.82
CA VAL A 191 -14.81 -15.52 15.86
C VAL A 191 -14.66 -14.16 16.52
N ILE A 192 -13.41 -13.77 16.77
CA ILE A 192 -13.06 -12.49 17.39
C ILE A 192 -12.51 -11.56 16.31
N THR A 193 -13.17 -10.42 16.09
CA THR A 193 -12.72 -9.39 15.15
C THR A 193 -12.39 -8.10 15.87
N LYS A 194 -11.35 -7.41 15.36
CA LYS A 194 -11.00 -6.07 15.80
C LYS A 194 -11.00 -5.13 14.60
N ASP A 195 -11.92 -4.18 14.60
CA ASP A 195 -12.11 -3.26 13.48
C ASP A 195 -11.03 -2.15 13.48
N VAL A 196 -10.83 -1.54 12.30
CA VAL A 196 -10.09 -0.29 12.13
C VAL A 196 -11.10 0.86 12.16
N PHE A 197 -10.70 2.02 12.68
CA PHE A 197 -11.49 3.24 12.54
C PHE A 197 -11.66 3.58 11.07
N GLU A 198 -12.89 3.55 10.59
CA GLU A 198 -13.27 3.50 9.19
C GLU A 198 -12.97 4.78 8.43
N TYR A 199 -12.95 5.92 9.12
CA TYR A 199 -12.67 7.22 8.51
C TYR A 199 -11.16 7.44 8.31
N GLY A 200 -10.79 7.71 7.07
CA GLY A 200 -9.43 8.08 6.66
C GLY A 200 -9.40 9.44 5.99
N VAL A 201 -8.35 10.23 6.26
CA VAL A 201 -8.06 11.50 5.59
C VAL A 201 -6.63 11.43 5.06
N ASP A 202 -6.46 11.69 3.77
CA ASP A 202 -5.18 11.70 3.09
C ASP A 202 -4.95 13.08 2.47
N LEU A 203 -3.85 13.74 2.86
CA LEU A 203 -3.43 15.04 2.35
C LEU A 203 -2.08 14.85 1.67
N SER A 204 -2.13 14.61 0.37
CA SER A 204 -0.95 14.21 -0.42
C SER A 204 -0.15 15.39 -0.98
N GLN A 205 -0.82 16.53 -1.22
CA GLN A 205 -0.19 17.77 -1.66
C GLN A 205 -0.80 18.93 -0.86
N PHE A 206 0.06 19.78 -0.30
CA PHE A 206 -0.36 20.96 0.44
C PHE A 206 0.65 22.09 0.22
N SER A 207 0.34 22.98 -0.71
CA SER A 207 1.12 24.18 -1.03
C SER A 207 0.18 25.33 -1.40
N ALA A 208 0.73 26.53 -1.59
CA ALA A 208 -0.06 27.72 -1.96
C ALA A 208 -0.77 27.57 -3.33
N SER A 209 -0.30 26.65 -4.18
CA SER A 209 -0.79 26.47 -5.56
C SER A 209 -1.29 25.06 -5.87
N ASP A 210 -1.16 24.09 -4.95
CA ASP A 210 -1.58 22.69 -5.13
C ASP A 210 -2.06 22.09 -3.80
N ILE A 211 -3.33 21.73 -3.75
CA ILE A 211 -3.98 21.08 -2.60
C ILE A 211 -4.69 19.83 -3.11
N LYS A 212 -4.24 18.66 -2.66
CA LYS A 212 -4.86 17.37 -2.99
C LYS A 212 -5.23 16.62 -1.72
N ALA A 213 -6.52 16.53 -1.46
CA ALA A 213 -7.10 15.92 -0.28
C ALA A 213 -8.06 14.79 -0.64
N ARG A 214 -8.16 13.79 0.21
CA ARG A 214 -9.08 12.68 0.05
C ARG A 214 -9.65 12.29 1.40
N VAL A 215 -10.96 12.05 1.43
CA VAL A 215 -11.68 11.51 2.57
C VAL A 215 -12.21 10.15 2.19
N SER A 216 -12.08 9.19 3.10
CA SER A 216 -12.52 7.81 2.89
C SER A 216 -13.26 7.30 4.11
N ASN A 217 -14.22 6.42 3.88
CA ASN A 217 -14.84 5.57 4.88
C ASN A 217 -14.76 4.12 4.38
N ASN A 218 -14.02 3.26 5.05
CA ASN A 218 -13.78 1.88 4.60
C ASN A 218 -14.79 0.84 5.12
N ASN A 219 -15.74 1.24 5.97
CA ASN A 219 -16.77 0.37 6.53
C ASN A 219 -18.09 1.12 6.79
N LEU A 220 -18.65 1.71 5.74
CA LEU A 220 -19.84 2.55 5.84
C LEU A 220 -20.98 1.80 6.54
N LEU A 221 -21.44 2.35 7.67
CA LEU A 221 -22.51 1.79 8.52
C LEU A 221 -22.24 0.35 9.03
N GLY A 222 -20.97 -0.06 9.11
CA GLY A 222 -20.56 -1.40 9.51
C GLY A 222 -20.90 -2.48 8.48
N ALA A 223 -21.18 -2.11 7.23
CA ALA A 223 -21.75 -3.01 6.22
C ALA A 223 -20.72 -3.55 5.20
N GLY A 224 -19.42 -3.43 5.46
CA GLY A 224 -18.36 -3.87 4.55
C GLY A 224 -18.38 -3.09 3.22
N GLN A 225 -18.56 -1.78 3.31
CA GLN A 225 -18.67 -0.87 2.17
C GLN A 225 -17.61 0.23 2.29
N ALA A 226 -16.87 0.48 1.23
CA ALA A 226 -15.95 1.60 1.15
C ALA A 226 -16.53 2.71 0.28
N LEU A 227 -16.41 3.95 0.75
CA LEU A 227 -16.71 5.18 0.01
C LEU A 227 -15.49 6.09 0.10
N GLN A 228 -15.03 6.58 -1.04
CA GLN A 228 -13.87 7.47 -1.13
C GLN A 228 -14.22 8.67 -2.00
N LEU A 229 -13.95 9.86 -1.46
CA LEU A 229 -14.12 11.14 -2.14
C LEU A 229 -12.78 11.85 -2.18
N GLY A 230 -12.30 12.18 -3.38
CA GLY A 230 -11.06 12.91 -3.59
C GLY A 230 -11.30 14.26 -4.23
N PHE A 231 -10.50 15.23 -3.83
CA PHE A 231 -10.55 16.59 -4.31
C PHE A 231 -9.12 17.12 -4.56
N GLN A 232 -8.91 17.76 -5.71
CA GLN A 232 -7.66 18.46 -6.00
C GLN A 232 -7.96 19.85 -6.55
N TRP A 233 -7.36 20.86 -5.92
CA TRP A 233 -7.28 22.22 -6.44
C TRP A 233 -5.84 22.51 -6.85
N ARG A 234 -5.65 23.02 -8.05
CA ARG A 234 -4.34 23.47 -8.52
C ARG A 234 -4.46 24.68 -9.43
N SER A 235 -3.71 25.75 -9.14
CA SER A 235 -3.88 27.04 -9.80
C SER A 235 -3.36 27.09 -11.24
N ASP A 236 -2.37 26.26 -11.57
CA ASP A 236 -1.78 26.12 -12.91
C ASP A 236 -2.49 25.07 -13.77
N TYR A 237 -3.57 24.44 -13.28
CA TYR A 237 -4.34 23.44 -14.02
C TYR A 237 -5.62 24.02 -14.65
N THR A 238 -6.03 23.43 -15.77
CA THR A 238 -7.31 23.67 -16.46
C THR A 238 -7.99 22.32 -16.72
N PRO A 239 -9.08 21.95 -16.04
CA PRO A 239 -9.74 22.69 -14.97
C PRO A 239 -8.86 22.74 -13.70
N THR A 240 -9.00 23.83 -12.94
CA THR A 240 -8.31 24.01 -11.65
C THR A 240 -8.81 23.06 -10.57
N TRP A 241 -9.97 22.42 -10.77
CA TRP A 241 -10.62 21.50 -9.84
C TRP A 241 -10.69 20.10 -10.47
N ASN A 242 -10.21 19.09 -9.75
CA ASN A 242 -10.35 17.67 -10.12
C ASN A 242 -11.01 16.90 -8.98
N THR A 243 -11.81 15.90 -9.33
CA THR A 243 -12.63 15.16 -8.35
C THR A 243 -12.56 13.65 -8.54
N GLU A 244 -12.81 12.93 -7.46
CA GLU A 244 -12.83 11.47 -7.41
C GLU A 244 -14.00 11.03 -6.53
N ALA A 245 -14.73 10.02 -7.01
CA ALA A 245 -15.73 9.30 -6.23
C ALA A 245 -15.58 7.81 -6.51
N ARG A 246 -15.36 7.01 -5.47
CA ARG A 246 -15.25 5.55 -5.57
C ARG A 246 -16.11 4.90 -4.51
N TYR A 247 -16.86 3.88 -4.92
CA TYR A 247 -17.66 3.04 -4.05
C TYR A 247 -17.30 1.58 -4.27
N THR A 248 -17.02 0.86 -3.18
CA THR A 248 -16.72 -0.58 -3.23
C THR A 248 -17.56 -1.32 -2.20
N LYS A 249 -18.25 -2.37 -2.64
CA LYS A 249 -18.93 -3.33 -1.77
C LYS A 249 -18.13 -4.62 -1.71
N TYR A 250 -17.62 -4.96 -0.53
CA TYR A 250 -16.89 -6.20 -0.32
C TYR A 250 -17.85 -7.38 -0.11
N ASN A 251 -17.48 -8.54 -0.66
CA ASN A 251 -18.16 -9.81 -0.47
C ASN A 251 -19.69 -9.73 -0.66
N VAL A 252 -20.14 -9.31 -1.84
CA VAL A 252 -21.56 -9.15 -2.16
C VAL A 252 -22.31 -10.46 -1.95
N LEU A 253 -23.31 -10.45 -1.07
CA LEU A 253 -24.18 -11.59 -0.77
C LEU A 253 -23.43 -12.86 -0.29
N GLY A 254 -22.20 -12.74 0.20
CA GLY A 254 -21.40 -13.92 0.60
C GLY A 254 -20.80 -14.70 -0.58
N SER A 255 -20.77 -14.12 -1.79
CA SER A 255 -20.21 -14.74 -2.99
C SER A 255 -18.68 -14.66 -3.08
N PHE A 256 -18.05 -13.91 -2.17
CA PHE A 256 -16.64 -13.50 -2.21
C PHE A 256 -16.28 -12.62 -3.41
N VAL A 257 -17.28 -12.09 -4.12
CA VAL A 257 -17.11 -11.09 -5.18
C VAL A 257 -17.16 -9.70 -4.56
N ASP A 258 -16.11 -8.93 -4.82
CA ASP A 258 -16.03 -7.51 -4.51
C ASP A 258 -16.47 -6.71 -5.74
N VAL A 259 -17.34 -5.72 -5.54
CA VAL A 259 -17.90 -4.88 -6.62
C VAL A 259 -17.48 -3.43 -6.39
N GLY A 260 -16.82 -2.82 -7.37
CA GLY A 260 -16.35 -1.45 -7.30
C GLY A 260 -16.85 -0.62 -8.48
N VAL A 261 -17.34 0.58 -8.21
CA VAL A 261 -17.65 1.60 -9.23
C VAL A 261 -16.87 2.85 -8.88
N GLY A 262 -16.24 3.47 -9.87
CA GLY A 262 -15.42 4.65 -9.65
C GLY A 262 -15.47 5.64 -10.79
N TYR A 263 -15.33 6.90 -10.42
CA TYR A 263 -15.07 8.04 -11.28
C TYR A 263 -13.87 8.80 -10.74
N SER A 264 -12.92 9.17 -11.58
CA SER A 264 -11.80 10.00 -11.15
C SER A 264 -11.22 10.84 -12.27
N THR A 265 -10.88 12.10 -11.95
CA THR A 265 -10.03 12.97 -12.77
C THR A 265 -8.74 13.36 -12.06
N LEU A 266 -8.41 12.69 -10.94
CA LEU A 266 -7.22 12.99 -10.12
C LEU A 266 -5.92 12.38 -10.70
N ASN A 267 -5.99 11.76 -11.90
CA ASN A 267 -4.93 11.00 -12.55
C ASN A 267 -4.19 10.07 -11.57
N ASN A 268 -4.98 9.33 -10.79
CA ASN A 268 -4.50 8.43 -9.73
C ASN A 268 -4.65 6.95 -10.10
N THR A 269 -4.96 6.70 -11.37
CA THR A 269 -4.85 5.41 -12.06
C THR A 269 -3.59 5.43 -12.93
N THR A 270 -3.07 4.27 -13.32
CA THR A 270 -1.95 4.20 -14.25
C THR A 270 -2.41 4.74 -15.60
N PRO A 271 -1.89 5.91 -16.05
CA PRO A 271 -2.25 6.42 -17.37
C PRO A 271 -1.63 5.56 -18.46
N LEU A 272 -2.15 5.70 -19.66
CA LEU A 272 -1.69 5.03 -20.88
C LEU A 272 -0.24 5.38 -21.23
N ASP A 273 0.20 6.60 -20.93
CA ASP A 273 1.56 7.06 -21.22
C ASP A 273 2.14 7.95 -20.11
N THR A 274 3.43 8.20 -20.18
CA THR A 274 4.13 9.14 -19.30
C THR A 274 3.67 10.59 -19.54
N ASN A 275 3.54 11.35 -18.45
CA ASN A 275 3.16 12.77 -18.45
C ASN A 275 1.79 13.10 -19.07
N VAL A 276 0.88 12.14 -19.17
CA VAL A 276 -0.52 12.39 -19.55
C VAL A 276 -1.42 12.35 -18.33
N TYR A 277 -2.54 13.08 -18.42
CA TYR A 277 -3.56 13.13 -17.39
C TYR A 277 -4.86 12.56 -17.94
N GLU A 278 -5.41 11.60 -17.23
CA GLU A 278 -6.61 10.89 -17.65
C GLU A 278 -7.74 11.00 -16.62
N GLY A 279 -8.95 11.12 -17.17
CA GLY A 279 -10.18 10.85 -16.46
C GLY A 279 -10.65 9.43 -16.75
N THR A 280 -11.26 8.79 -15.76
CA THR A 280 -11.73 7.41 -15.87
C THR A 280 -13.08 7.24 -15.19
N ILE A 281 -13.94 6.44 -15.81
CA ILE A 281 -15.10 5.83 -15.17
C ILE A 281 -14.99 4.33 -15.34
N TYR A 282 -15.19 3.57 -14.26
CA TYR A 282 -15.03 2.13 -14.30
C TYR A 282 -16.02 1.38 -13.41
N LEU A 283 -16.33 0.16 -13.83
CA LEU A 283 -16.98 -0.89 -13.07
C LEU A 283 -16.00 -2.06 -12.95
N SER A 284 -15.85 -2.58 -11.74
CA SER A 284 -14.97 -3.71 -11.45
C SER A 284 -15.71 -4.76 -10.62
N LEU A 285 -15.58 -6.01 -11.03
CA LEU A 285 -16.00 -7.20 -10.29
C LEU A 285 -14.75 -8.01 -10.04
N ASN A 286 -14.44 -8.34 -8.80
CA ASN A 286 -13.24 -9.10 -8.48
C ASN A 286 -13.55 -10.19 -7.46
N ARG A 287 -13.30 -11.43 -7.83
CA ARG A 287 -13.33 -12.59 -6.96
C ARG A 287 -11.88 -13.06 -6.74
N PRO A 288 -11.21 -12.55 -5.68
CA PRO A 288 -9.83 -12.93 -5.41
C PRO A 288 -9.72 -14.40 -4.98
N LEU A 289 -8.50 -14.91 -4.85
CA LEU A 289 -8.25 -16.19 -4.17
C LEU A 289 -8.57 -16.05 -2.67
N TYR A 290 -9.85 -16.19 -2.32
CA TYR A 290 -10.34 -15.99 -0.96
C TYR A 290 -9.89 -17.09 0.01
N ARG A 291 -9.66 -18.31 -0.49
CA ARG A 291 -9.06 -19.43 0.25
C ARG A 291 -8.14 -20.22 -0.69
N ASN A 292 -7.12 -20.89 -0.17
CA ASN A 292 -6.16 -21.64 -0.99
C ASN A 292 -6.84 -22.78 -1.77
N ALA A 293 -7.88 -23.35 -1.16
CA ALA A 293 -8.76 -24.39 -1.70
C ALA A 293 -9.89 -23.87 -2.61
N ALA A 294 -9.89 -22.60 -3.01
CA ALA A 294 -10.93 -22.05 -3.87
C ALA A 294 -10.83 -22.67 -5.26
N LYS A 295 -11.98 -23.13 -5.79
CA LYS A 295 -12.05 -23.70 -7.15
C LYS A 295 -12.09 -22.62 -8.22
N TRP A 296 -12.79 -21.52 -7.97
CA TRP A 296 -13.03 -20.47 -8.96
C TRP A 296 -12.53 -19.13 -8.44
N VAL A 297 -11.77 -18.45 -9.30
CA VAL A 297 -11.32 -17.07 -9.16
C VAL A 297 -11.61 -16.33 -10.47
N GLY A 298 -11.67 -15.01 -10.43
CA GLY A 298 -11.87 -14.25 -11.66
C GLY A 298 -12.17 -12.78 -11.40
N GLY A 299 -12.23 -12.03 -12.48
CA GLY A 299 -12.58 -10.62 -12.43
C GLY A 299 -13.01 -10.08 -13.77
N LEU A 300 -13.72 -8.96 -13.73
CA LEU A 300 -14.18 -8.20 -14.87
C LEU A 300 -13.98 -6.72 -14.58
N THR A 301 -13.29 -6.01 -15.46
CA THR A 301 -13.14 -4.56 -15.41
C THR A 301 -13.64 -3.99 -16.73
N LEU A 302 -14.60 -3.08 -16.63
CA LEU A 302 -15.08 -2.25 -17.73
C LEU A 302 -14.70 -0.82 -17.40
N ALA A 303 -13.95 -0.16 -18.27
CA ALA A 303 -13.55 1.21 -18.04
C ALA A 303 -13.65 2.04 -19.32
N GLU A 304 -13.96 3.31 -19.15
CA GLU A 304 -13.87 4.31 -20.20
C GLU A 304 -12.94 5.43 -19.71
N ASN A 305 -11.94 5.73 -20.52
CA ASN A 305 -10.87 6.67 -20.19
C ASN A 305 -10.78 7.76 -21.26
N TRP A 306 -10.48 8.97 -20.82
CA TRP A 306 -10.32 10.12 -21.69
C TRP A 306 -9.18 11.01 -21.21
N SER A 307 -8.48 11.62 -22.15
CA SER A 307 -7.43 12.60 -21.86
C SER A 307 -8.01 13.90 -21.28
N ILE A 308 -7.27 14.54 -20.37
CA ILE A 308 -7.61 15.83 -19.77
C ILE A 308 -6.53 16.86 -20.12
N ASN A 309 -6.94 18.00 -20.69
CA ASN A 309 -6.02 19.09 -21.04
C ASN A 309 -5.68 19.98 -19.83
N ILE A 310 -4.89 19.44 -18.90
CA ILE A 310 -4.56 20.14 -17.66
C ILE A 310 -3.84 21.48 -17.82
N LEU A 311 -3.24 21.81 -18.97
CA LEU A 311 -2.51 23.08 -19.14
C LEU A 311 -3.30 24.11 -19.97
N GLY A 312 -4.54 23.80 -20.36
CA GLY A 312 -5.40 24.70 -21.13
C GLY A 312 -4.81 25.09 -22.49
N ARG A 313 -3.91 24.27 -23.04
CA ARG A 313 -3.15 24.59 -24.26
C ARG A 313 -3.97 24.31 -25.52
N GLU A 314 -3.81 25.15 -26.53
CA GLU A 314 -4.45 24.95 -27.83
C GLU A 314 -3.86 23.76 -28.58
N LYS A 315 -4.69 23.10 -29.40
CA LYS A 315 -4.37 21.84 -30.06
C LYS A 315 -3.27 21.95 -31.15
N GLN A 316 -2.85 23.15 -31.55
CA GLN A 316 -2.08 23.35 -32.80
C GLN A 316 -0.88 24.32 -32.70
N THR A 317 -0.38 24.64 -31.50
CA THR A 317 0.88 25.39 -31.31
C THR A 317 2.08 24.46 -31.15
N MET A 318 3.33 24.93 -31.28
CA MET A 318 4.54 24.10 -31.01
C MET A 318 4.58 23.53 -29.56
N ASP A 319 3.81 24.11 -28.64
CA ASP A 319 3.54 23.61 -27.28
C ASP A 319 2.49 22.46 -27.21
N SER A 320 1.90 22.07 -28.34
CA SER A 320 0.88 21.00 -28.52
C SER A 320 1.43 19.58 -28.32
N LEU A 321 2.75 19.38 -28.26
CA LEU A 321 3.36 18.07 -27.99
C LEU A 321 3.03 17.50 -26.59
N LEU A 322 2.43 18.30 -25.71
CA LEU A 322 2.18 17.95 -24.31
C LEU A 322 0.71 17.60 -23.99
N TYR A 323 -0.27 18.02 -24.81
CA TYR A 323 -1.66 17.55 -24.68
C TYR A 323 -2.04 16.64 -25.84
N ARG A 324 -2.52 15.44 -25.53
CA ARG A 324 -2.84 14.40 -26.51
C ARG A 324 -4.30 14.07 -26.36
N ASP A 325 -5.14 14.47 -27.32
CA ASP A 325 -6.59 14.27 -27.25
C ASP A 325 -6.96 12.84 -27.70
N TYR A 326 -7.13 11.94 -26.74
CA TYR A 326 -7.55 10.56 -26.98
C TYR A 326 -8.65 10.11 -26.02
N ARG A 327 -9.39 9.08 -26.44
CA ARG A 327 -10.44 8.41 -25.65
C ARG A 327 -10.49 6.94 -26.00
N TYR A 328 -10.49 6.07 -25.00
CA TYR A 328 -10.49 4.63 -25.18
C TYR A 328 -11.36 3.91 -24.15
N THR A 329 -11.84 2.73 -24.53
CA THR A 329 -12.61 1.83 -23.68
C THR A 329 -11.79 0.57 -23.41
N VAL A 330 -11.83 0.07 -22.17
CA VAL A 330 -11.17 -1.16 -21.74
C VAL A 330 -12.21 -2.18 -21.32
N ILE A 331 -12.11 -3.37 -21.88
CA ILE A 331 -12.82 -4.57 -21.44
C ILE A 331 -11.76 -5.59 -21.06
N ASP A 332 -11.70 -5.91 -19.76
CA ASP A 332 -10.73 -6.85 -19.22
C ASP A 332 -11.45 -7.90 -18.37
N GLY A 333 -11.54 -9.13 -18.88
CA GLY A 333 -12.20 -10.24 -18.22
C GLY A 333 -11.24 -11.41 -18.04
N TRP A 334 -11.20 -12.00 -16.85
CA TRP A 334 -10.40 -13.19 -16.59
C TRP A 334 -11.12 -14.15 -15.63
N ALA A 335 -10.81 -15.43 -15.76
CA ALA A 335 -11.30 -16.48 -14.89
C ALA A 335 -10.21 -17.55 -14.69
N GLY A 336 -10.19 -18.14 -13.51
CA GLY A 336 -9.28 -19.23 -13.18
C GLY A 336 -10.01 -20.37 -12.50
N TYR A 337 -9.62 -21.60 -12.85
CA TYR A 337 -10.11 -22.82 -12.23
C TYR A 337 -8.95 -23.62 -11.62
N ASN A 338 -9.05 -23.91 -10.32
CA ASN A 338 -8.12 -24.77 -9.59
C ASN A 338 -8.55 -26.23 -9.76
N PHE A 339 -7.87 -26.95 -10.65
CA PHE A 339 -8.17 -28.33 -11.03
C PHE A 339 -7.78 -29.33 -9.95
N ILE A 340 -6.58 -29.17 -9.39
CA ILE A 340 -6.03 -30.08 -8.40
C ILE A 340 -5.82 -29.30 -7.11
N ASN A 341 -6.66 -29.59 -6.13
CA ASN A 341 -6.52 -29.06 -4.79
C ASN A 341 -6.07 -30.17 -3.85
N ASN A 342 -4.80 -30.10 -3.45
CA ASN A 342 -4.13 -31.11 -2.63
C ASN A 342 -4.07 -30.73 -1.14
N TYR A 343 -4.76 -29.67 -0.70
CA TYR A 343 -4.94 -29.42 0.73
C TYR A 343 -5.91 -30.47 1.30
N GLU A 344 -5.35 -31.42 2.06
CA GLU A 344 -6.11 -32.49 2.71
C GLU A 344 -6.87 -31.94 3.92
N ARG A 345 -8.13 -32.34 4.06
CA ARG A 345 -9.03 -31.90 5.16
C ARG A 345 -8.65 -32.49 6.52
N ASP A 346 -7.74 -33.45 6.53
CA ASP A 346 -7.40 -34.26 7.70
C ASP A 346 -6.27 -33.62 8.53
N GLY A 347 -5.84 -32.40 8.20
CA GLY A 347 -4.78 -31.67 8.91
C GLY A 347 -3.37 -32.25 8.70
N ALA A 348 -3.23 -33.35 7.96
CA ALA A 348 -1.97 -33.86 7.50
C ALA A 348 -1.37 -32.89 6.47
N GLY A 349 -0.14 -32.42 6.73
CA GLY A 349 0.56 -31.51 5.82
C GLY A 349 0.84 -32.18 4.48
N SER A 350 -0.01 -31.92 3.49
CA SER A 350 0.21 -32.39 2.12
C SER A 350 1.39 -31.64 1.50
N HIS A 351 2.36 -32.40 0.99
CA HIS A 351 3.51 -31.82 0.31
C HIS A 351 3.27 -31.58 -1.18
N LYS A 352 2.09 -31.97 -1.68
CA LYS A 352 1.75 -31.97 -3.10
C LYS A 352 1.32 -30.57 -3.57
N PRO A 353 1.73 -30.14 -4.78
CA PRO A 353 1.35 -28.84 -5.32
C PRO A 353 -0.11 -28.81 -5.81
N ASN A 354 -0.71 -27.64 -5.85
CA ASN A 354 -1.96 -27.39 -6.56
C ASN A 354 -1.71 -27.03 -8.02
N PHE A 355 -2.73 -27.25 -8.84
CA PHE A 355 -2.68 -26.92 -10.27
C PHE A 355 -3.92 -26.13 -10.67
N ALA A 356 -3.71 -24.96 -11.26
CA ALA A 356 -4.75 -24.10 -11.77
C ALA A 356 -4.50 -23.73 -13.23
N VAL A 357 -5.60 -23.49 -13.96
CA VAL A 357 -5.57 -22.91 -15.30
C VAL A 357 -6.38 -21.64 -15.29
N LEU A 358 -5.82 -20.59 -15.88
CA LEU A 358 -6.40 -19.27 -15.93
C LEU A 358 -6.45 -18.76 -17.36
N PHE A 359 -7.49 -18.02 -17.67
CA PHE A 359 -7.71 -17.40 -18.97
C PHE A 359 -8.05 -15.92 -18.79
N ARG A 360 -7.49 -15.07 -19.64
CA ARG A 360 -7.79 -13.63 -19.69
C ARG A 360 -8.06 -13.20 -21.13
N HIS A 361 -9.07 -12.36 -21.29
CA HIS A 361 -9.30 -11.56 -22.48
C HIS A 361 -9.17 -10.09 -22.11
N PHE A 362 -8.31 -9.38 -22.81
CA PHE A 362 -8.14 -7.94 -22.69
C PHE A 362 -8.38 -7.29 -24.05
N ASN A 363 -9.14 -6.21 -24.07
CA ASN A 363 -9.44 -5.43 -25.25
C ASN A 363 -9.47 -3.95 -24.89
N LEU A 364 -8.50 -3.21 -25.39
CA LEU A 364 -8.44 -1.75 -25.35
C LEU A 364 -8.74 -1.24 -26.75
N ASN A 365 -9.79 -0.42 -26.86
CA ASN A 365 -10.27 0.10 -28.14
C ASN A 365 -10.34 1.63 -28.09
N PHE A 366 -9.65 2.30 -29.01
CA PHE A 366 -9.68 3.74 -29.16
C PHE A 366 -10.93 4.17 -29.93
N SER A 367 -11.68 5.08 -29.32
CA SER A 367 -12.74 5.84 -29.98
C SER A 367 -12.20 7.12 -30.62
N ARG A 368 -11.08 7.63 -30.10
CA ARG A 368 -10.35 8.78 -30.61
C ARG A 368 -8.86 8.64 -30.35
N ILE A 369 -8.06 8.92 -31.37
CA ILE A 369 -6.59 8.93 -31.36
C ILE A 369 -6.12 10.39 -31.44
N PRO A 370 -4.92 10.76 -30.91
CA PRO A 370 -4.42 12.13 -30.99
C PRO A 370 -4.24 12.62 -32.43
N ASP A 371 -4.60 13.89 -32.67
CA ASP A 371 -4.56 14.49 -34.01
C ASP A 371 -3.12 14.79 -34.48
N GLN A 372 -2.13 14.84 -33.58
CA GLN A 372 -0.75 15.15 -33.91
C GLN A 372 -0.04 13.98 -34.62
N ASP A 373 0.67 14.28 -35.71
CA ASP A 373 1.31 13.27 -36.56
C ASP A 373 2.39 12.45 -35.84
N THR A 374 3.07 13.04 -34.84
CA THR A 374 4.05 12.32 -34.01
C THR A 374 3.43 11.20 -33.18
N PHE A 375 2.17 11.35 -32.77
CA PHE A 375 1.47 10.37 -31.93
C PHE A 375 0.59 9.41 -32.73
N LYS A 376 0.16 9.78 -33.95
CA LYS A 376 -0.55 8.86 -34.86
C LYS A 376 0.25 7.61 -35.18
N MET A 377 1.58 7.73 -35.22
CA MET A 377 2.49 6.62 -35.52
C MET A 377 3.01 5.89 -34.27
N ASP A 378 2.71 6.41 -33.07
CA ASP A 378 3.13 5.81 -31.80
C ASP A 378 2.24 4.59 -31.49
N PRO A 379 2.81 3.39 -31.29
CA PRO A 379 2.06 2.18 -30.96
C PRO A 379 1.14 2.31 -29.74
N VAL A 380 1.46 3.21 -28.80
CA VAL A 380 0.68 3.41 -27.57
C VAL A 380 -0.75 3.88 -27.84
N TYR A 381 -0.99 4.66 -28.90
CA TYR A 381 -2.32 5.17 -29.25
C TYR A 381 -3.03 4.31 -30.29
N ASN A 382 -2.92 2.99 -30.16
CA ASN A 382 -3.51 2.03 -31.08
C ASN A 382 -4.23 0.91 -30.32
N ASP A 383 -5.25 0.33 -30.94
CA ASP A 383 -6.05 -0.75 -30.35
C ASP A 383 -5.16 -1.92 -29.93
N HIS A 384 -5.40 -2.41 -28.72
CA HIS A 384 -4.60 -3.48 -28.13
C HIS A 384 -5.51 -4.58 -27.60
N ARG A 385 -5.42 -5.75 -28.20
CA ARG A 385 -6.22 -6.91 -27.83
C ARG A 385 -5.32 -8.10 -27.56
N TYR A 386 -5.58 -8.84 -26.49
CA TYR A 386 -4.93 -10.13 -26.30
C TYR A 386 -5.82 -11.15 -25.60
N TYR A 387 -5.46 -12.41 -25.81
CA TYR A 387 -5.98 -13.56 -25.11
C TYR A 387 -4.80 -14.29 -24.49
N LEU A 388 -4.88 -14.55 -23.19
CA LEU A 388 -3.79 -15.18 -22.44
C LEU A 388 -4.31 -16.40 -21.69
N LEU A 389 -3.62 -17.51 -21.85
CA LEU A 389 -3.81 -18.74 -21.10
C LEU A 389 -2.60 -18.92 -20.17
N GLU A 390 -2.85 -19.23 -18.91
CA GLU A 390 -1.79 -19.44 -17.91
C GLU A 390 -2.04 -20.75 -17.15
N PHE A 391 -1.01 -21.58 -17.10
CA PHE A 391 -0.95 -22.80 -16.30
C PHE A 391 -0.10 -22.52 -15.06
N GLN A 392 -0.65 -22.82 -13.89
CA GLN A 392 -0.02 -22.46 -12.63
C GLN A 392 0.09 -23.66 -11.69
N VAL A 393 1.31 -23.95 -11.25
CA VAL A 393 1.63 -24.96 -10.23
C VAL A 393 2.10 -24.24 -8.98
N TYR A 394 1.39 -24.39 -7.86
CA TYR A 394 1.74 -23.63 -6.66
C TYR A 394 1.49 -24.40 -5.37
N ARG A 395 2.29 -24.09 -4.36
CA ARG A 395 2.07 -24.51 -2.98
C ARG A 395 2.47 -23.34 -2.08
N LEU A 396 1.50 -22.80 -1.34
CA LEU A 396 1.75 -21.72 -0.39
C LEU A 396 1.20 -22.12 0.99
N ASP A 397 2.10 -22.12 1.97
CA ASP A 397 1.78 -22.24 3.38
C ASP A 397 1.98 -20.86 4.03
N TYR A 398 1.19 -20.52 5.06
CA TYR A 398 1.21 -19.18 5.64
C TYR A 398 1.57 -19.21 7.11
N PHE A 399 2.38 -18.25 7.52
CA PHE A 399 2.91 -18.17 8.87
C PHE A 399 2.65 -16.80 9.45
N LYS A 400 2.26 -16.79 10.72
CA LYS A 400 2.00 -15.54 11.44
C LYS A 400 3.32 -14.97 11.94
N ALA A 401 3.53 -13.69 11.69
CA ALA A 401 4.64 -12.92 12.24
C ALA A 401 4.17 -11.54 12.69
N HIS A 402 5.01 -10.87 13.47
CA HIS A 402 4.83 -9.49 13.87
C HIS A 402 6.09 -8.68 13.52
N GLN A 403 5.91 -7.39 13.26
CA GLN A 403 7.03 -6.46 12.98
C GLN A 403 7.87 -6.88 11.76
N PHE A 404 7.19 -7.37 10.71
CA PHE A 404 7.79 -7.62 9.41
C PHE A 404 7.79 -6.35 8.55
N PHE A 405 6.61 -5.78 8.27
CA PHE A 405 6.45 -4.47 7.60
C PHE A 405 5.63 -3.49 8.46
N GLY A 406 4.58 -4.00 9.08
CA GLY A 406 3.65 -3.28 9.93
C GLY A 406 4.22 -2.99 11.32
N PHE A 407 3.54 -2.12 12.04
CA PHE A 407 4.00 -1.63 13.34
C PHE A 407 3.53 -2.55 14.48
N GLY A 408 3.56 -3.87 14.28
CA GLY A 408 3.14 -4.87 15.25
C GLY A 408 1.68 -5.32 15.15
N ARG A 409 1.11 -5.29 13.93
CA ARG A 409 -0.08 -6.10 13.57
C ARG A 409 0.37 -7.52 13.23
N THR A 410 -0.54 -8.49 13.31
CA THR A 410 -0.34 -9.83 12.75
C THR A 410 -0.15 -9.73 11.23
N GLU A 411 0.91 -10.33 10.71
CA GLU A 411 1.23 -10.38 9.29
C GLU A 411 1.34 -11.84 8.85
N ASP A 412 0.73 -12.15 7.71
CA ASP A 412 0.73 -13.48 7.14
C ASP A 412 1.83 -13.55 6.07
N ILE A 413 2.87 -14.35 6.34
CA ILE A 413 4.02 -14.53 5.46
C ILE A 413 3.81 -15.79 4.61
N PRO A 414 3.86 -15.70 3.27
CA PRO A 414 3.83 -16.88 2.42
C PRO A 414 5.17 -17.62 2.46
N LEU A 415 5.13 -18.95 2.55
CA LEU A 415 6.25 -19.86 2.28
C LEU A 415 5.84 -20.89 1.23
N GLY A 416 6.76 -21.25 0.33
CA GLY A 416 6.50 -22.24 -0.70
C GLY A 416 6.95 -21.76 -2.07
N TYR A 417 6.22 -22.14 -3.12
CA TYR A 417 6.62 -21.83 -4.50
C TYR A 417 5.42 -21.70 -5.42
N ASN A 418 5.67 -21.02 -6.53
CA ASN A 418 4.72 -20.77 -7.60
C ASN A 418 5.46 -20.84 -8.94
N PHE A 419 4.95 -21.63 -9.87
CA PHE A 419 5.45 -21.72 -11.24
C PHE A 419 4.30 -21.41 -12.19
N LYS A 420 4.51 -20.49 -13.12
CA LYS A 420 3.56 -20.06 -14.14
C LYS A 420 4.13 -20.32 -15.52
N ALA A 421 3.32 -20.89 -16.39
CA ALA A 421 3.59 -20.98 -17.82
C ALA A 421 2.44 -20.31 -18.57
N SER A 422 2.73 -19.23 -19.27
CA SER A 422 1.74 -18.40 -19.96
C SER A 422 1.96 -18.43 -21.47
N THR A 423 0.87 -18.50 -22.22
CA THR A 423 0.88 -18.40 -23.68
C THR A 423 -0.39 -17.71 -24.17
N GLY A 424 -0.30 -16.98 -25.27
CA GLY A 424 -1.42 -16.18 -25.72
C GLY A 424 -1.21 -15.57 -27.09
N TRP A 425 -2.26 -14.98 -27.63
CA TRP A 425 -2.18 -14.21 -28.87
C TRP A 425 -2.43 -12.75 -28.55
N GLU A 426 -1.54 -11.89 -29.02
CA GLU A 426 -1.67 -10.45 -28.98
C GLU A 426 -1.95 -9.94 -30.39
N THR A 427 -2.82 -8.94 -30.50
CA THR A 427 -3.02 -8.12 -31.67
C THR A 427 -2.82 -6.67 -31.28
N TRP A 428 -1.77 -6.05 -31.83
CA TRP A 428 -1.42 -4.66 -31.55
C TRP A 428 -0.87 -4.00 -32.81
N ARG A 429 -1.42 -2.83 -33.18
CA ARG A 429 -1.04 -2.09 -34.41
C ARG A 429 -1.06 -2.99 -35.65
N ASP A 430 -2.18 -3.70 -35.85
CA ASP A 430 -2.42 -4.64 -36.95
C ASP A 430 -1.45 -5.84 -37.04
N ARG A 431 -0.59 -6.05 -36.05
CA ARG A 431 0.31 -7.21 -35.97
C ARG A 431 -0.26 -8.23 -35.00
N ARG A 432 -0.21 -9.51 -35.39
CA ARG A 432 -0.62 -10.63 -34.54
C ARG A 432 0.60 -11.44 -34.10
N ARG A 433 0.88 -11.43 -32.80
CA ARG A 433 2.05 -12.06 -32.18
C ARG A 433 1.64 -13.16 -31.22
N LEU A 434 2.37 -14.26 -31.21
CA LEU A 434 2.22 -15.30 -30.19
C LEU A 434 3.08 -14.90 -28.98
N TYR A 435 2.52 -14.92 -27.79
CA TYR A 435 3.25 -14.71 -26.55
C TYR A 435 3.56 -16.07 -25.89
N THR A 436 4.75 -16.19 -25.32
CA THR A 436 5.12 -17.29 -24.41
C THR A 436 5.93 -16.75 -23.24
N GLY A 437 5.63 -17.18 -22.03
CA GLY A 437 6.37 -16.79 -20.83
C GLY A 437 6.41 -17.89 -19.78
N LEU A 438 7.51 -17.92 -19.02
CA LEU A 438 7.70 -18.77 -17.85
C LEU A 438 8.09 -17.88 -16.68
N GLU A 439 7.49 -18.08 -15.52
CA GLU A 439 7.82 -17.37 -14.28
C GLU A 439 7.86 -18.36 -13.12
N ALA A 440 8.90 -18.32 -12.30
CA ALA A 440 9.03 -19.12 -11.10
C ALA A 440 9.34 -18.22 -9.91
N GLN A 441 8.59 -18.39 -8.83
CA GLN A 441 8.77 -17.69 -7.58
C GLN A 441 8.88 -18.69 -6.42
N LYS A 442 9.80 -18.45 -5.49
CA LYS A 442 9.99 -19.30 -4.32
C LYS A 442 10.25 -18.46 -3.07
N TYR A 443 9.53 -18.81 -2.00
CA TYR A 443 9.71 -18.33 -0.65
C TYR A 443 10.28 -19.44 0.23
N TRP A 444 11.44 -19.22 0.83
CA TRP A 444 12.03 -20.19 1.76
C TRP A 444 12.72 -19.52 2.93
N THR A 445 12.81 -20.25 4.04
CA THR A 445 13.48 -19.76 5.24
C THR A 445 14.96 -20.20 5.28
N THR A 446 15.82 -19.37 5.87
CA THR A 446 17.22 -19.71 6.13
C THR A 446 17.38 -20.40 7.49
N ARG A 447 18.54 -21.03 7.73
CA ARG A 447 18.88 -21.61 9.05
C ARG A 447 18.80 -20.60 10.20
N ARG A 448 18.92 -19.29 9.91
CA ARG A 448 18.81 -18.20 10.88
C ARG A 448 17.40 -17.58 10.93
N GLN A 449 16.39 -18.29 10.42
CA GLN A 449 14.98 -17.86 10.33
C GLN A 449 14.79 -16.53 9.58
N GLY A 450 15.68 -16.21 8.64
CA GLY A 450 15.42 -15.18 7.63
C GLY A 450 14.51 -15.74 6.53
N LEU A 451 13.92 -14.87 5.72
CA LEU A 451 13.08 -15.22 4.57
C LEU A 451 13.78 -14.78 3.29
N PHE A 452 13.92 -15.69 2.33
CA PHE A 452 14.25 -15.36 0.95
C PHE A 452 12.99 -15.41 0.08
N ASN A 453 12.84 -14.43 -0.79
CA ASN A 453 11.90 -14.43 -1.92
C ASN A 453 12.74 -14.32 -3.20
N THR A 454 12.60 -15.28 -4.11
CA THR A 454 13.28 -15.22 -5.41
C THR A 454 12.28 -15.44 -6.52
N THR A 455 12.31 -14.55 -7.51
CA THR A 455 11.50 -14.60 -8.72
C THR A 455 12.44 -14.63 -9.92
N VAL A 456 12.21 -15.54 -10.85
CA VAL A 456 12.87 -15.59 -12.15
C VAL A 456 11.83 -15.73 -13.24
N GLY A 457 11.99 -14.99 -14.33
CA GLY A 457 11.04 -14.99 -15.43
C GLY A 457 11.74 -14.80 -16.77
N VAL A 458 11.23 -15.48 -17.79
CA VAL A 458 11.62 -15.29 -19.17
C VAL A 458 10.38 -15.28 -20.04
N SER A 459 10.27 -14.33 -20.97
CA SER A 459 9.17 -14.28 -21.93
C SER A 459 9.62 -13.74 -23.28
N SER A 460 8.79 -13.95 -24.30
CA SER A 460 8.94 -13.30 -25.59
C SER A 460 7.65 -13.33 -26.40
N PHE A 461 7.58 -12.41 -27.37
CA PHE A 461 6.59 -12.37 -28.43
C PHE A 461 7.21 -12.90 -29.73
N TRP A 462 6.45 -13.71 -30.47
CA TRP A 462 6.87 -14.32 -31.71
C TRP A 462 6.02 -13.76 -32.86
N GLN A 463 6.68 -13.10 -33.80
CA GLN A 463 6.09 -12.67 -35.07
C GLN A 463 6.63 -13.57 -36.18
N GLY A 464 5.94 -14.68 -36.44
CA GLY A 464 6.48 -15.75 -37.28
C GLY A 464 7.69 -16.41 -36.61
N GLU A 465 8.84 -16.36 -37.25
CA GLU A 465 10.11 -16.91 -36.71
C GLU A 465 10.91 -15.89 -35.90
N ALA A 466 10.53 -14.59 -35.94
CA ALA A 466 11.25 -13.54 -35.25
C ALA A 466 10.81 -13.41 -33.78
N MET A 467 11.80 -13.39 -32.88
CA MET A 467 11.63 -13.12 -31.44
C MET A 467 11.62 -11.61 -31.20
N GLU A 468 10.57 -11.05 -30.61
CA GLU A 468 10.41 -9.63 -30.28
C GLU A 468 10.06 -9.46 -28.79
N ASP A 469 10.35 -8.28 -28.24
CA ASP A 469 9.97 -7.86 -26.88
C ASP A 469 10.28 -8.94 -25.81
N ALA A 470 11.41 -9.62 -25.95
CA ALA A 470 11.82 -10.62 -24.98
C ALA A 470 12.14 -9.96 -23.65
N VAL A 471 11.81 -10.61 -22.54
CA VAL A 471 12.06 -10.12 -21.19
C VAL A 471 12.78 -11.20 -20.39
N ILE A 472 13.85 -10.80 -19.72
CA ILE A 472 14.54 -11.61 -18.71
C ILE A 472 14.45 -10.85 -17.39
N HIS A 473 13.82 -11.46 -16.39
CA HIS A 473 13.65 -10.88 -15.07
C HIS A 473 14.20 -11.81 -14.00
N ALA A 474 15.04 -11.29 -13.11
CA ALA A 474 15.54 -12.02 -11.95
C ALA A 474 15.56 -11.10 -10.74
N ARG A 475 14.78 -11.44 -9.72
CA ARG A 475 14.67 -10.68 -8.47
C ARG A 475 14.95 -11.58 -7.28
N ALA A 476 15.77 -11.10 -6.36
CA ALA A 476 16.07 -11.77 -5.10
C ALA A 476 15.92 -10.78 -3.94
N GLU A 477 15.12 -11.16 -2.95
CA GLU A 477 14.88 -10.37 -1.76
C GLU A 477 15.19 -11.20 -0.52
N TYR A 478 15.90 -10.60 0.42
CA TYR A 478 16.22 -11.19 1.70
C TYR A 478 15.68 -10.32 2.82
N TYR A 479 14.95 -10.97 3.73
CA TYR A 479 14.40 -10.38 4.93
C TYR A 479 15.04 -11.06 6.13
N SER A 480 15.78 -10.32 6.95
CA SER A 480 16.36 -10.90 8.17
C SER A 480 15.27 -11.25 9.19
N ARG A 481 15.58 -12.17 10.11
CA ARG A 481 14.84 -12.26 11.38
C ARG A 481 14.92 -10.92 12.10
N LEU A 482 13.92 -10.62 12.94
CA LEU A 482 14.00 -9.54 13.91
C LEU A 482 15.15 -9.84 14.88
N PHE A 483 16.18 -8.98 14.90
CA PHE A 483 17.30 -9.12 15.81
C PHE A 483 17.34 -7.96 16.80
N SER A 484 17.77 -8.24 18.02
CA SER A 484 17.88 -7.25 19.09
C SER A 484 19.33 -6.87 19.31
N ILE A 485 19.60 -5.58 19.40
CA ILE A 485 20.86 -5.03 19.92
C ILE A 485 20.49 -4.30 21.21
N ARG A 486 20.86 -4.88 22.36
CA ARG A 486 20.36 -4.47 23.68
C ARG A 486 18.82 -4.50 23.71
N LYS A 487 18.16 -3.38 24.02
CA LYS A 487 16.69 -3.24 24.05
C LYS A 487 16.09 -2.82 22.69
N SER A 488 16.93 -2.57 21.69
CA SER A 488 16.49 -2.05 20.38
C SER A 488 16.30 -3.18 19.38
N ARG A 489 15.18 -3.16 18.65
CA ARG A 489 14.80 -4.18 17.67
C ARG A 489 15.06 -3.69 16.26
N PHE A 490 15.76 -4.49 15.47
CA PHE A 490 16.19 -4.16 14.12
C PHE A 490 15.84 -5.26 13.12
N ARG A 491 15.71 -4.87 11.86
CA ARG A 491 15.55 -5.78 10.74
C ARG A 491 16.28 -5.23 9.51
N GLN A 492 16.87 -6.13 8.75
CA GLN A 492 17.55 -5.84 7.50
C GLN A 492 16.74 -6.37 6.32
N PHE A 493 16.59 -5.52 5.31
CA PHE A 493 16.03 -5.82 4.02
C PHE A 493 17.12 -5.68 2.97
N VAL A 494 17.24 -6.66 2.09
CA VAL A 494 18.14 -6.59 0.93
C VAL A 494 17.34 -7.01 -0.30
N SER A 495 17.51 -6.29 -1.40
CA SER A 495 16.85 -6.55 -2.67
C SER A 495 17.85 -6.41 -3.80
N LEU A 496 17.76 -7.33 -4.76
CA LEU A 496 18.48 -7.32 -6.02
C LEU A 496 17.45 -7.57 -7.12
N ASP A 497 17.42 -6.71 -8.13
CA ASP A 497 16.46 -6.80 -9.23
C ASP A 497 17.18 -6.54 -10.55
N TYR A 498 17.19 -7.56 -11.41
CA TYR A 498 17.78 -7.53 -12.74
C TYR A 498 16.68 -7.67 -13.77
N LEU A 499 16.64 -6.78 -14.76
CA LEU A 499 15.65 -6.74 -15.82
C LEU A 499 16.31 -6.40 -17.14
N GLU A 500 16.01 -7.17 -18.19
CA GLU A 500 16.59 -6.99 -19.52
C GLU A 500 15.56 -7.25 -20.61
N SER A 501 15.61 -6.48 -21.70
CA SER A 501 14.96 -6.79 -22.97
C SER A 501 15.98 -6.83 -24.12
N PRO A 502 16.40 -8.02 -24.58
CA PRO A 502 17.43 -8.14 -25.61
C PRO A 502 17.00 -7.69 -27.01
N ASN A 503 15.70 -7.81 -27.35
CA ASN A 503 15.19 -7.41 -28.67
C ASN A 503 13.87 -6.63 -28.54
N PRO A 504 13.91 -5.38 -28.02
CA PRO A 504 12.72 -4.57 -27.83
C PRO A 504 12.17 -4.10 -29.19
N PHE A 505 10.87 -4.27 -29.40
CA PHE A 505 10.15 -3.79 -30.58
C PHE A 505 9.10 -2.73 -30.21
N PHE A 506 8.20 -3.03 -29.27
CA PHE A 506 7.24 -2.06 -28.73
C PHE A 506 7.58 -1.57 -27.32
N TYR A 507 8.41 -2.31 -26.57
CA TYR A 507 8.77 -1.89 -25.24
C TYR A 507 9.58 -0.61 -25.22
N LYS A 508 9.19 0.30 -24.32
CA LYS A 508 9.92 1.53 -24.02
C LYS A 508 11.13 1.21 -23.14
N PRO A 509 12.24 1.96 -23.25
CA PRO A 509 13.42 1.71 -22.43
C PRO A 509 13.11 1.94 -20.94
N LEU A 510 13.76 1.15 -20.08
CA LEU A 510 13.69 1.27 -18.63
C LEU A 510 14.32 2.58 -18.17
N ASN A 511 13.97 3.02 -16.97
CA ASN A 511 14.63 4.12 -16.27
C ASN A 511 14.91 3.73 -14.81
N ILE A 512 15.62 4.60 -14.09
CA ILE A 512 15.98 4.42 -12.67
C ILE A 512 15.31 5.45 -11.75
N ASN A 513 14.19 6.04 -12.18
CA ASN A 513 13.49 7.08 -11.43
C ASN A 513 12.57 6.48 -10.35
N ASN A 514 12.65 7.01 -9.12
CA ASN A 514 11.82 6.62 -7.98
C ASN A 514 11.68 5.09 -7.82
N ASP A 515 10.47 4.55 -7.97
CA ASP A 515 10.14 3.14 -7.76
C ASP A 515 10.85 2.20 -8.72
N ASN A 516 11.32 2.71 -9.87
CA ASN A 516 12.02 1.94 -10.89
C ASN A 516 13.52 1.76 -10.57
N GLY A 517 14.05 2.43 -9.55
CA GLY A 517 15.45 2.35 -9.18
C GLY A 517 15.76 3.08 -7.88
N ILE A 518 16.19 4.34 -7.99
CA ILE A 518 16.65 5.13 -6.84
C ILE A 518 15.55 6.10 -6.40
N TRP A 519 15.13 5.98 -5.15
CA TRP A 519 14.16 6.87 -4.54
C TRP A 519 14.65 8.33 -4.57
N GLY A 520 13.85 9.22 -5.14
CA GLY A 520 14.16 10.63 -5.27
C GLY A 520 14.79 11.02 -6.61
N TYR A 521 15.24 10.06 -7.44
CA TYR A 521 15.59 10.35 -8.84
C TYR A 521 14.31 10.69 -9.59
N ARG A 522 14.23 11.93 -10.10
CA ARG A 522 13.04 12.46 -10.78
C ARG A 522 13.44 12.96 -12.15
N SER A 523 12.76 12.46 -13.19
CA SER A 523 12.93 12.92 -14.56
C SER A 523 14.37 12.79 -15.10
N THR A 524 15.14 11.83 -14.62
CA THR A 524 16.44 11.53 -15.23
C THR A 524 16.20 10.96 -16.63
N LYS A 525 17.03 11.38 -17.60
CA LYS A 525 17.00 10.88 -18.98
C LYS A 525 17.84 9.61 -19.17
N LEU A 526 18.11 8.90 -18.07
CA LEU A 526 18.88 7.67 -18.08
C LEU A 526 17.95 6.53 -18.46
N ASN A 527 18.05 6.14 -19.72
CA ASN A 527 17.21 5.13 -20.33
C ASN A 527 18.07 4.01 -20.93
N GLY A 528 17.60 2.77 -20.83
CA GLY A 528 18.28 1.60 -21.39
C GLY A 528 17.39 0.36 -21.31
N TYR A 529 17.76 -0.71 -21.99
CA TYR A 529 16.97 -1.94 -22.01
C TYR A 529 17.44 -3.00 -21.01
N GLN A 530 18.51 -2.73 -20.26
CA GLN A 530 19.02 -3.59 -19.19
C GLN A 530 19.27 -2.77 -17.93
N ARG A 531 18.75 -3.24 -16.79
CA ARG A 531 18.79 -2.57 -15.48
C ARG A 531 19.16 -3.57 -14.38
N LEU A 532 20.04 -3.15 -13.48
CA LEU A 532 20.33 -3.84 -12.23
C LEU A 532 20.18 -2.88 -11.06
N ASN A 533 19.25 -3.19 -10.17
CA ASN A 533 18.98 -2.45 -8.96
C ASN A 533 19.43 -3.26 -7.73
N PHE A 534 20.06 -2.59 -6.79
CA PHE A 534 20.39 -3.09 -5.47
C PHE A 534 19.83 -2.14 -4.42
N GLY A 535 19.13 -2.69 -3.44
CA GLY A 535 18.57 -1.96 -2.32
C GLY A 535 18.88 -2.65 -1.01
N SER A 536 19.27 -1.87 -0.01
CA SER A 536 19.54 -2.34 1.35
C SER A 536 18.91 -1.37 2.34
N GLU A 537 17.95 -1.82 3.14
CA GLU A 537 17.27 -1.00 4.14
C GLU A 537 17.39 -1.63 5.52
N THR A 538 17.86 -0.86 6.50
CA THR A 538 17.86 -1.23 7.92
C THR A 538 16.74 -0.48 8.63
N VAL A 539 15.83 -1.20 9.27
CA VAL A 539 14.71 -0.62 10.02
C VAL A 539 14.91 -0.84 11.51
N TYR A 540 14.78 0.25 12.27
CA TYR A 540 14.72 0.27 13.73
C TYR A 540 13.28 0.45 14.19
N TYR A 541 12.77 -0.54 14.91
CA TYR A 541 11.44 -0.51 15.52
C TYR A 541 11.52 0.17 16.88
N SER A 542 11.21 1.47 16.92
CA SER A 542 11.28 2.26 18.15
C SER A 542 10.11 1.93 19.07
N PRO A 543 10.31 1.88 20.40
CA PRO A 543 9.21 1.81 21.36
C PRO A 543 8.43 3.13 21.46
N LEU A 544 8.87 4.19 20.78
CA LEU A 544 8.21 5.50 20.80
C LEU A 544 6.77 5.40 20.27
N ARG A 545 5.82 5.75 21.12
CA ARG A 545 4.39 5.83 20.79
C ARG A 545 3.82 7.18 21.21
N PHE A 546 2.98 7.77 20.39
CA PHE A 546 2.26 9.00 20.74
C PHE A 546 0.81 8.89 20.28
N LEU A 547 -0.16 8.90 21.21
CA LEU A 547 -1.60 8.78 20.88
C LEU A 547 -1.96 7.58 19.97
N GLY A 548 -1.21 6.47 20.08
CA GLY A 548 -1.38 5.28 19.23
C GLY A 548 -0.53 5.27 17.95
N PHE A 549 0.03 6.41 17.54
CA PHE A 549 1.01 6.48 16.46
C PHE A 549 2.34 5.89 16.91
N LYS A 550 2.88 4.98 16.11
CA LYS A 550 4.16 4.30 16.31
C LYS A 550 5.19 4.83 15.31
N PHE A 551 6.45 4.84 15.71
CA PHE A 551 7.57 5.39 14.93
C PHE A 551 8.57 4.29 14.60
N ASN A 552 8.90 4.15 13.32
CA ASN A 552 9.99 3.28 12.86
C ASN A 552 11.02 4.15 12.17
N PHE A 553 12.30 4.03 12.53
CA PHE A 553 13.38 4.75 11.86
C PHE A 553 14.02 3.82 10.84
N PHE A 554 14.52 4.35 9.74
CA PHE A 554 15.18 3.54 8.73
C PHE A 554 16.40 4.24 8.14
N ALA A 555 17.37 3.43 7.69
CA ALA A 555 18.50 3.84 6.88
C ALA A 555 18.49 3.01 5.60
N SER A 556 18.73 3.63 4.46
CA SER A 556 18.63 3.02 3.14
C SER A 556 19.87 3.32 2.30
N LEU A 557 20.37 2.30 1.63
CA LEU A 557 21.39 2.35 0.59
C LEU A 557 20.79 1.76 -0.69
N GLN A 558 20.85 2.51 -1.78
CA GLN A 558 20.34 2.13 -3.08
C GLN A 558 21.43 2.34 -4.13
N ALA A 559 21.55 1.39 -5.04
CA ALA A 559 22.45 1.45 -6.17
C ALA A 559 21.74 0.95 -7.44
N SER A 560 21.92 1.64 -8.55
CA SER A 560 21.33 1.26 -9.83
C SER A 560 22.33 1.39 -10.97
N MET A 561 22.38 0.39 -11.84
CA MET A 561 23.09 0.41 -13.12
C MET A 561 22.07 0.28 -14.24
N ILE A 562 22.30 0.97 -15.35
CA ILE A 562 21.46 0.92 -16.55
C ILE A 562 22.32 1.10 -17.80
N THR A 563 21.99 0.40 -18.89
CA THR A 563 22.69 0.48 -20.19
C THR A 563 22.32 1.76 -20.95
N ALA A 564 22.76 2.90 -20.41
CA ALA A 564 22.51 4.22 -21.02
C ALA A 564 23.66 4.71 -21.91
N LYS A 565 24.89 4.21 -21.71
CA LYS A 565 26.09 4.64 -22.46
C LYS A 565 26.75 3.52 -23.26
N ASP A 566 26.75 2.31 -22.72
CA ASP A 566 27.36 1.12 -23.30
C ASP A 566 26.33 -0.02 -23.21
N ASP A 567 26.31 -0.91 -24.20
CA ASP A 567 25.42 -2.06 -24.22
C ASP A 567 25.77 -3.08 -23.13
N ASN A 568 27.01 -3.07 -22.64
CA ASN A 568 27.42 -3.87 -21.49
C ASN A 568 27.12 -3.15 -20.17
N LEU A 569 26.17 -3.70 -19.40
CA LEU A 569 25.76 -3.16 -18.11
C LEU A 569 26.92 -2.84 -17.15
N LEU A 570 27.93 -3.70 -17.06
CA LEU A 570 29.04 -3.55 -16.09
C LEU A 570 30.01 -2.42 -16.45
N ARG A 571 29.98 -1.92 -17.69
CA ARG A 571 30.77 -0.76 -18.13
C ARG A 571 30.07 0.56 -17.86
N ASN A 572 28.79 0.53 -17.51
CA ASN A 572 28.03 1.72 -17.18
C ASN A 572 28.29 2.17 -15.73
N PRO A 573 28.15 3.47 -15.43
CA PRO A 573 28.34 3.99 -14.07
C PRO A 573 27.28 3.44 -13.10
N VAL A 574 27.69 3.22 -11.85
CA VAL A 574 26.80 2.80 -10.76
C VAL A 574 26.23 4.03 -10.07
N TYR A 575 24.95 4.34 -10.23
CA TYR A 575 24.30 5.45 -9.53
C TYR A 575 23.95 5.07 -8.09
N LEU A 576 24.14 5.99 -7.15
CA LEU A 576 23.96 5.74 -5.71
C LEU A 576 22.95 6.70 -5.07
N GLY A 577 22.21 6.18 -4.10
CA GLY A 577 21.39 6.94 -3.17
C GLY A 577 21.55 6.43 -1.75
N VAL A 578 21.95 7.31 -0.84
CA VAL A 578 22.09 7.01 0.59
C VAL A 578 21.14 7.91 1.35
N GLY A 579 20.30 7.34 2.21
CA GLY A 579 19.34 8.13 2.94
C GLY A 579 18.84 7.46 4.20
N GLY A 580 17.91 8.14 4.85
CA GLY A 580 17.27 7.65 6.04
C GLY A 580 16.13 8.56 6.47
N GLY A 581 15.41 8.12 7.49
CA GLY A 581 14.24 8.84 7.94
C GLY A 581 13.44 8.07 8.97
N PHE A 582 12.17 8.43 9.08
CA PHE A 582 11.23 7.73 9.94
C PHE A 582 9.84 7.61 9.29
N ARG A 583 9.12 6.59 9.72
CA ARG A 583 7.76 6.26 9.31
C ARG A 583 6.85 6.33 10.53
N ILE A 584 5.70 6.97 10.38
CA ILE A 584 4.69 7.15 11.43
C ILE A 584 3.39 6.47 10.99
N ARG A 585 2.83 5.64 11.87
CA ARG A 585 1.55 4.99 11.59
C ARG A 585 0.75 4.68 12.86
N ASN A 586 -0.57 4.73 12.76
CA ASN A 586 -1.48 4.21 13.76
C ASN A 586 -2.30 3.05 13.17
N GLU A 587 -2.06 1.82 13.63
CA GLU A 587 -2.73 0.60 13.10
C GLU A 587 -4.23 0.52 13.42
N ASN A 588 -4.73 1.36 14.34
CA ASN A 588 -6.18 1.43 14.63
C ASN A 588 -6.90 2.46 13.73
N LEU A 589 -6.18 3.23 12.92
CA LEU A 589 -6.74 4.21 12.01
C LEU A 589 -6.54 3.75 10.58
N SER A 590 -7.52 4.01 9.72
CA SER A 590 -7.42 3.77 8.28
C SER A 590 -6.62 4.87 7.57
N LEU A 591 -5.40 5.14 8.04
CA LEU A 591 -4.49 6.14 7.49
C LEU A 591 -3.27 5.48 6.85
N ASN A 592 -2.80 6.03 5.74
CA ASN A 592 -1.54 5.66 5.13
C ASN A 592 -0.36 6.00 6.07
N THR A 593 0.76 5.33 5.86
CA THR A 593 1.96 5.57 6.68
C THR A 593 2.63 6.85 6.22
N ILE A 594 2.86 7.78 7.15
CA ILE A 594 3.59 9.03 6.83
C ILE A 594 5.09 8.70 6.86
N LYS A 595 5.79 8.91 5.74
CA LYS A 595 7.24 8.73 5.59
C LYS A 595 7.89 10.10 5.49
N VAL A 596 8.79 10.40 6.41
CA VAL A 596 9.67 11.56 6.37
C VAL A 596 11.08 11.06 6.09
N SER A 597 11.71 11.53 5.01
CA SER A 597 13.00 10.99 4.58
C SER A 597 13.92 12.03 3.97
N GLY A 598 15.22 11.85 4.20
CA GLY A 598 16.29 12.60 3.56
C GLY A 598 17.24 11.68 2.81
N TYR A 599 17.63 12.07 1.60
CA TYR A 599 18.55 11.32 0.74
C TYR A 599 19.67 12.23 0.23
N TYR A 600 20.84 11.63 0.03
CA TYR A 600 22.03 12.20 -0.59
C TYR A 600 22.48 11.31 -1.75
N PHE A 601 22.85 11.94 -2.86
CA PHE A 601 23.16 11.30 -4.13
C PHE A 601 24.58 11.71 -4.58
N PRO A 602 25.62 10.94 -4.22
CA PRO A 602 27.02 11.30 -4.46
C PRO A 602 27.34 11.55 -5.94
N ASN A 603 26.73 10.78 -6.83
CA ASN A 603 26.94 10.80 -8.27
C ASN A 603 25.64 11.02 -9.05
N ALA A 604 24.82 11.95 -8.54
CA ALA A 604 23.60 12.38 -9.21
C ALA A 604 23.85 12.76 -10.68
N PRO A 605 23.01 12.29 -11.63
CA PRO A 605 23.03 12.72 -13.03
C PRO A 605 22.79 14.23 -13.19
N VAL A 606 23.09 14.76 -14.37
CA VAL A 606 22.79 16.17 -14.71
C VAL A 606 21.27 16.42 -14.55
N LEU A 607 20.90 17.56 -13.96
CA LEU A 607 19.53 17.97 -13.57
C LEU A 607 18.95 17.32 -12.31
N GLN A 608 19.60 16.30 -11.74
CA GLN A 608 19.17 15.69 -10.48
C GLN A 608 19.79 16.45 -9.28
N PRO A 609 19.00 16.90 -8.29
CA PRO A 609 19.55 17.51 -7.08
C PRO A 609 20.40 16.49 -6.29
N LYS A 610 21.50 16.96 -5.69
CA LYS A 610 22.42 16.10 -4.90
C LYS A 610 21.85 15.66 -3.55
N SER A 611 20.79 16.31 -3.08
CA SER A 611 20.07 15.94 -1.86
C SER A 611 18.58 16.19 -2.01
N MET A 612 17.79 15.45 -1.23
CA MET A 612 16.34 15.57 -1.21
C MET A 612 15.83 15.40 0.21
N LEU A 613 14.86 16.24 0.60
CA LEU A 613 14.03 16.04 1.79
C LEU A 613 12.58 15.92 1.34
N GLU A 614 11.89 14.90 1.82
CA GLU A 614 10.53 14.60 1.40
C GLU A 614 9.67 14.13 2.57
N ILE A 615 8.45 14.63 2.62
CA ILE A 615 7.36 14.13 3.45
C ILE A 615 6.31 13.59 2.49
N THR A 616 6.04 12.30 2.56
CA THR A 616 5.09 11.62 1.68
C THR A 616 4.27 10.60 2.45
N THR A 617 3.15 10.17 1.89
CA THR A 617 2.36 9.05 2.40
C THR A 617 2.66 7.80 1.57
N ILE A 618 2.95 6.69 2.24
CA ILE A 618 3.18 5.39 1.61
C ILE A 618 2.09 4.41 2.03
N VAL A 619 1.70 3.55 1.09
CA VAL A 619 0.75 2.48 1.34
C VAL A 619 1.41 1.42 2.23
N ASP A 620 0.59 0.69 2.97
CA ASP A 620 1.02 -0.44 3.78
C ASP A 620 1.62 -1.54 2.92
N PHE A 621 2.92 -1.81 3.07
CA PHE A 621 3.55 -2.97 2.42
C PHE A 621 3.02 -4.25 3.06
N ARG A 622 2.34 -5.08 2.26
CA ARG A 622 1.99 -6.45 2.62
C ARG A 622 2.62 -7.37 1.58
N PHE A 623 2.99 -8.58 2.00
CA PHE A 623 3.26 -9.62 1.02
C PHE A 623 2.03 -9.80 0.15
N ASP A 624 2.24 -10.00 -1.13
CA ASP A 624 1.13 -10.40 -1.97
C ASP A 624 0.81 -11.87 -1.70
N VAL A 625 -0.31 -12.07 -1.02
CA VAL A 625 -0.70 -13.32 -0.40
C VAL A 625 -1.44 -14.22 -1.41
N SER A 626 -1.84 -13.71 -2.58
CA SER A 626 -2.64 -14.49 -3.54
C SER A 626 -1.77 -15.24 -4.54
N ALA A 627 -1.89 -16.58 -4.58
CA ALA A 627 -1.27 -17.40 -5.62
C ALA A 627 -1.87 -17.10 -7.00
N LEU A 628 -3.20 -17.18 -7.13
CA LEU A 628 -3.93 -17.02 -8.39
C LEU A 628 -4.32 -15.55 -8.59
N ARG A 629 -4.04 -15.00 -9.78
CA ARG A 629 -4.38 -13.62 -10.17
C ARG A 629 -4.72 -13.57 -11.66
N ALA A 630 -5.14 -12.39 -12.13
CA ALA A 630 -5.31 -12.17 -13.56
C ALA A 630 -4.01 -12.50 -14.32
N PRO A 631 -4.05 -13.39 -15.33
CA PRO A 631 -2.91 -13.64 -16.21
C PRO A 631 -2.36 -12.33 -16.78
N ALA A 632 -1.04 -12.18 -16.85
CA ALA A 632 -0.40 -10.99 -17.42
C ALA A 632 0.87 -11.37 -18.18
N PHE A 633 1.29 -10.51 -19.10
CA PHE A 633 2.63 -10.61 -19.67
C PHE A 633 3.68 -10.35 -18.57
N LEU A 634 4.86 -10.94 -18.73
CA LEU A 634 6.00 -10.63 -17.86
C LEU A 634 6.33 -9.15 -18.01
N SER A 635 6.29 -8.42 -16.90
CA SER A 635 6.39 -6.95 -16.91
C SER A 635 7.80 -6.46 -17.22
N PHE A 636 7.91 -5.45 -18.08
CA PHE A 636 9.15 -4.75 -18.42
C PHE A 636 9.08 -3.26 -18.06
N LEU A 637 9.04 -2.93 -16.76
CA LEU A 637 8.95 -1.56 -16.24
C LEU A 637 9.79 -1.37 -14.97
#